data_AF-A0A078JEH3-F1
#
_entry.id   AF-A0A078JEH3-F1
#
_cell.length_a   1.000
_cell.length_b   1.000
_cell.length_c   1.000
_cell.angle_alpha   90.00
_cell.angle_beta   90.00
_cell.angle_gamma   90.00
#
_symmetry.space_group_name_H-M   'P 1'
#
loop_
_entity.id
_entity.type
_entity.pdbx_description
1 polymer ?
#
loop_
_entity_poly.entity_id
_entity_poly.type
_entity_poly.pdbx_seq_one_letter_code
_entity_poly.pdbx_strand_id
1 'polypeptide(L)'
;MGKTVNVSGFPPEVNAMEVRQLFESITGSGTIHAIRLKKTKHGEKFYALFQFAQETHANKLLTQSTEVNTPYRLNFHEWKYEIDSKDKASMEHYIDGLLMHFGFLATPEKFKYLYSAGCSFGSGNQNLHFSAHLSEDYRMELPYENIGQISWHLSQEKDSKLLLIQLKGGPKIYENQNQHVDPEYEKLNFCRGGFDNEWIRTTDFPSSSLIGQSSAIVFKFPRELKVDFKNIVINSSLLHYLTLELGFSYSSNTNSLAPVVDPPPEFDLVKITPTRVYFSGPKPHESNRVLREYAKHINNFIIVSFVDENLKTLSCNDLSPRSSVNRKTKPFLSMMLHYIRESKLAELRTKTRILIPKGRSMMGCMDETNTLEYGQVFVRYPTLTLDSKPPYNIIGDVVVAKSPCLHPGDVRVLKAIAVTDLNHMTDCIVFPQKGHRPHPNECSGSDLDGDLYFVSWDPELIPPNTYEPMDYTAEEPQALDHEVTIQEITKHFTNYPLNNNVGTISNLHKVFADKEGEKAGSKQCLELAKMFSAAVDFPKTGVEVKIPPHLYVKEYPDFMQKQDKPMYVSNSVIGKLFRELKKLGPPSILSTSSPPLSHDEDLVFDGFENHIELASDYKKSYNSKLRQLMDTFGIETEAEIVCRGMGMSEPFNESGKMIENAFQSLTKEALSWFNGDEEADELAKASAWYIVTNHKDYVSTDCLDSNQLWSFPWCVYDRLVKIKTETARNKKEEVCKETH
;
A
#
# COMPACT_ATOMS: atom_id res chain seq x y z
N MET A 1 -11.78 4.83 -31.90
CA MET A 1 -11.79 3.35 -31.90
C MET A 1 -11.46 2.89 -33.31
N GLY A 2 -10.56 1.92 -33.45
CA GLY A 2 -10.15 1.40 -34.75
C GLY A 2 -11.27 0.59 -35.41
N LYS A 3 -11.18 0.37 -36.72
CA LYS A 3 -12.16 -0.44 -37.47
C LYS A 3 -11.48 -1.61 -38.16
N THR A 4 -12.10 -2.77 -38.07
CA THR A 4 -11.56 -4.02 -38.63
C THR A 4 -12.28 -4.39 -39.92
N VAL A 5 -11.52 -4.74 -40.96
CA VAL A 5 -12.05 -5.23 -42.23
C VAL A 5 -11.56 -6.66 -42.45
N ASN A 6 -12.48 -7.59 -42.70
CA ASN A 6 -12.17 -8.94 -43.12
C ASN A 6 -12.19 -9.02 -44.65
N VAL A 7 -11.09 -9.44 -45.25
CA VAL A 7 -10.99 -9.70 -46.68
C VAL A 7 -10.73 -11.18 -46.90
N SER A 8 -11.60 -11.83 -47.65
CA SER A 8 -11.49 -13.27 -47.93
C SER A 8 -11.25 -13.53 -49.41
N GLY A 9 -10.53 -14.60 -49.73
CA GLY A 9 -10.27 -15.02 -51.11
C GLY A 9 -8.79 -15.05 -51.52
N PHE A 10 -7.86 -14.93 -50.57
CA PHE A 10 -6.43 -15.01 -50.85
C PHE A 10 -6.00 -16.47 -51.11
N PRO A 11 -5.09 -16.70 -52.07
CA PRO A 11 -4.47 -18.01 -52.25
C PRO A 11 -3.46 -18.32 -51.12
N PRO A 12 -3.15 -19.62 -50.85
CA PRO A 12 -2.33 -20.05 -49.72
C PRO A 12 -0.90 -19.53 -49.67
N GLU A 13 -0.37 -19.08 -50.81
CA GLU A 13 1.03 -18.68 -50.95
C GLU A 13 1.30 -17.25 -50.47
N VAL A 14 0.25 -16.45 -50.27
CA VAL A 14 0.32 -15.02 -49.97
C VAL A 14 0.77 -14.76 -48.53
N ASN A 15 1.66 -13.79 -48.35
CA ASN A 15 2.13 -13.36 -47.02
C ASN A 15 1.55 -12.00 -46.57
N ALA A 16 1.68 -11.71 -45.27
CA ALA A 16 1.10 -10.51 -44.67
C ALA A 16 1.69 -9.20 -45.24
N MET A 17 2.95 -9.20 -45.67
CA MET A 17 3.63 -8.02 -46.23
C MET A 17 3.18 -7.68 -47.64
N GLU A 18 3.00 -8.68 -48.51
CA GLU A 18 2.43 -8.51 -49.86
C GLU A 18 1.02 -7.93 -49.79
N VAL A 19 0.21 -8.46 -48.88
CA VAL A 19 -1.16 -8.01 -48.63
C VAL A 19 -1.17 -6.59 -48.09
N ARG A 20 -0.25 -6.25 -47.19
CA ARG A 20 -0.09 -4.89 -46.68
C ARG A 20 0.20 -3.91 -47.80
N GLN A 21 1.21 -4.18 -48.62
CA GLN A 21 1.61 -3.30 -49.72
C GLN A 21 0.47 -3.08 -50.72
N LEU A 22 -0.25 -4.15 -51.07
CA LEU A 22 -1.40 -4.07 -51.96
C LEU A 22 -2.46 -3.10 -51.44
N PHE A 23 -2.84 -3.19 -50.17
CA PHE A 23 -3.93 -2.36 -49.63
C PHE A 23 -3.50 -1.00 -49.12
N GLU A 24 -2.25 -0.82 -48.71
CA GLU A 24 -1.68 0.51 -48.42
C GLU A 24 -1.51 1.35 -49.69
N SER A 25 -1.40 0.74 -50.88
CA SER A 25 -1.44 1.49 -52.14
C SER A 25 -2.78 2.22 -52.38
N ILE A 26 -3.86 1.73 -51.77
CA ILE A 26 -5.22 2.27 -51.89
C ILE A 26 -5.55 3.16 -50.69
N THR A 27 -5.24 2.68 -49.49
CA THR A 27 -5.60 3.37 -48.24
C THR A 27 -4.59 4.44 -47.83
N GLY A 28 -3.36 4.39 -48.35
CA GLY A 28 -2.22 5.25 -48.01
C GLY A 28 -1.14 4.48 -47.23
N SER A 29 0.14 4.80 -47.44
CA SER A 29 1.24 4.12 -46.75
C SER A 29 1.17 4.33 -45.23
N GLY A 30 1.37 3.25 -44.47
CA GLY A 30 1.34 3.25 -43.01
C GLY A 30 -0.05 3.42 -42.38
N THR A 31 -1.13 3.21 -43.15
CA THR A 31 -2.50 3.31 -42.63
C THR A 31 -3.03 2.01 -42.01
N ILE A 32 -2.43 0.86 -42.33
CA ILE A 32 -2.77 -0.44 -41.75
C ILE A 32 -1.98 -0.64 -40.44
N HIS A 33 -2.71 -0.90 -39.35
CA HIS A 33 -2.12 -1.08 -38.02
C HIS A 33 -1.71 -2.53 -37.74
N ALA A 34 -2.55 -3.49 -38.10
CA ALA A 34 -2.26 -4.92 -37.95
C ALA A 34 -2.94 -5.75 -39.05
N ILE A 35 -2.32 -6.87 -39.41
CA ILE A 35 -2.82 -7.87 -40.36
C ILE A 35 -2.70 -9.26 -39.74
N ARG A 36 -3.74 -10.06 -39.88
CA ARG A 36 -3.73 -11.48 -39.50
C ARG A 36 -4.33 -12.34 -40.60
N LEU A 37 -3.49 -13.17 -41.23
CA LEU A 37 -3.89 -14.16 -42.22
C LEU A 37 -4.29 -15.46 -41.53
N LYS A 38 -5.46 -16.00 -41.91
CA LYS A 38 -6.00 -17.26 -41.37
C LYS A 38 -6.53 -18.15 -42.49
N LYS A 39 -6.36 -19.46 -42.32
CA LYS A 39 -6.97 -20.48 -43.18
C LYS A 39 -8.48 -20.51 -42.96
N THR A 40 -9.26 -20.64 -44.04
CA THR A 40 -10.70 -20.93 -43.94
C THR A 40 -10.93 -22.35 -43.45
N LYS A 41 -12.11 -22.66 -42.88
CA LYS A 41 -12.45 -23.98 -42.31
C LYS A 41 -12.28 -25.16 -43.29
N HIS A 42 -12.28 -24.90 -44.59
CA HIS A 42 -12.12 -25.90 -45.65
C HIS A 42 -10.70 -25.94 -46.24
N GLY A 43 -9.76 -25.14 -45.75
CA GLY A 43 -8.32 -25.23 -46.08
C GLY A 43 -7.88 -24.70 -47.44
N GLU A 44 -8.79 -24.47 -48.39
CA GLU A 44 -8.46 -24.11 -49.78
C GLU A 44 -8.13 -22.62 -50.02
N LYS A 45 -8.56 -21.72 -49.11
CA LYS A 45 -8.36 -20.26 -49.23
C LYS A 45 -8.07 -19.61 -47.88
N PHE A 46 -7.42 -18.45 -47.93
CA PHE A 46 -7.11 -17.62 -46.77
C PHE A 46 -8.02 -16.38 -46.70
N TYR A 47 -8.20 -15.89 -45.48
CA TYR A 47 -8.76 -14.56 -45.22
C TYR A 47 -7.79 -13.75 -44.36
N ALA A 48 -7.76 -12.45 -44.59
CA ALA A 48 -6.96 -11.49 -43.87
C ALA A 48 -7.88 -10.57 -43.05
N LEU A 49 -7.57 -10.41 -41.77
CA LEU A 49 -8.15 -9.36 -40.94
C LEU A 49 -7.22 -8.15 -40.97
N PHE A 50 -7.75 -6.97 -41.27
CA PHE A 50 -7.02 -5.71 -41.27
C PHE A 50 -7.55 -4.79 -40.18
N GLN A 51 -6.69 -4.37 -39.27
CA GLN A 51 -7.01 -3.35 -38.28
C GLN A 51 -6.55 -1.97 -38.78
N PHE A 52 -7.45 -1.00 -38.79
CA PHE A 52 -7.13 0.40 -39.09
C PHE A 52 -7.24 1.27 -37.85
N ALA A 53 -6.31 2.21 -37.68
CA ALA A 53 -6.34 3.18 -36.59
C ALA A 53 -7.45 4.25 -36.77
N GLN A 54 -7.80 4.56 -38.02
CA GLN A 54 -8.86 5.53 -38.35
C GLN A 54 -9.95 4.88 -39.21
N GLU A 55 -11.20 5.15 -38.87
CA GLU A 55 -12.38 4.59 -39.55
C GLU A 55 -12.45 4.98 -41.03
N THR A 56 -11.95 6.17 -41.37
CA THR A 56 -11.88 6.69 -42.74
C THR A 56 -11.06 5.78 -43.67
N HIS A 57 -9.97 5.18 -43.19
CA HIS A 57 -9.14 4.26 -43.98
C HIS A 57 -9.83 2.90 -44.17
N ALA A 58 -10.49 2.38 -43.14
CA ALA A 58 -11.29 1.16 -43.25
C ALA A 58 -12.47 1.33 -44.21
N ASN A 59 -13.15 2.48 -44.15
CA ASN A 59 -14.28 2.79 -45.03
C ASN A 59 -13.82 3.00 -46.48
N LYS A 60 -12.63 3.59 -46.72
CA LYS A 60 -12.00 3.65 -48.05
C LYS A 60 -11.76 2.26 -48.61
N LEU A 61 -11.21 1.34 -47.81
CA LEU A 61 -10.98 -0.04 -48.25
C LEU A 61 -12.30 -0.76 -48.63
N LEU A 62 -13.37 -0.54 -47.86
CA LEU A 62 -14.69 -1.13 -48.13
C LEU A 62 -15.33 -0.55 -49.41
N THR A 63 -15.21 0.76 -49.65
CA THR A 63 -15.85 1.46 -50.79
C THR A 63 -15.07 1.37 -52.09
N GLN A 64 -13.74 1.39 -52.05
CA GLN A 64 -12.87 1.28 -53.24
C GLN A 64 -12.44 -0.17 -53.54
N SER A 65 -13.09 -1.15 -52.90
CA SER A 65 -12.81 -2.59 -53.06
C SER A 65 -12.93 -3.09 -54.50
N THR A 66 -13.67 -2.39 -55.36
CA THR A 66 -13.85 -2.70 -56.80
C THR A 66 -12.68 -2.25 -57.68
N GLU A 67 -11.74 -1.45 -57.17
CA GLU A 67 -10.58 -0.93 -57.92
C GLU A 67 -9.30 -1.78 -57.70
N VAL A 68 -9.38 -2.81 -56.85
CA VAL A 68 -8.27 -3.71 -56.53
C VAL A 68 -8.06 -4.69 -57.69
N ASN A 69 -7.04 -4.44 -58.52
CA ASN A 69 -6.71 -5.29 -59.66
C ASN A 69 -5.90 -6.53 -59.23
N THR A 70 -6.58 -7.58 -58.76
CA THR A 70 -5.96 -8.86 -58.38
C THR A 70 -6.40 -10.01 -59.30
N PRO A 71 -5.55 -11.03 -59.53
CA PRO A 71 -5.90 -12.20 -60.35
C PRO A 71 -6.94 -13.13 -59.69
N TYR A 72 -7.34 -12.84 -58.45
CA TYR A 72 -8.33 -13.58 -57.68
C TYR A 72 -9.41 -12.64 -57.12
N ARG A 73 -10.62 -13.18 -56.93
CA ARG A 73 -11.77 -12.43 -56.44
C ARG A 73 -11.73 -12.32 -54.92
N LEU A 74 -11.68 -11.09 -54.42
CA LEU A 74 -11.67 -10.77 -53.00
C LEU A 74 -13.05 -10.29 -52.54
N ASN A 75 -13.47 -10.72 -51.36
CA ASN A 75 -14.71 -10.28 -50.73
C ASN A 75 -14.40 -9.55 -49.43
N PHE A 76 -14.91 -8.34 -49.31
CA PHE A 76 -14.64 -7.41 -48.21
C PHE A 76 -15.88 -7.35 -47.32
N HIS A 77 -15.69 -7.59 -46.02
CA HIS A 77 -16.75 -7.54 -45.04
C HIS A 77 -16.27 -6.76 -43.82
N GLU A 78 -17.14 -5.91 -43.28
CA GLU A 78 -16.89 -5.29 -42.00
C GLU A 78 -16.87 -6.35 -40.90
N TRP A 79 -15.86 -6.29 -40.04
CA TRP A 79 -15.68 -7.26 -38.96
C TRP A 79 -15.87 -6.58 -37.61
N LYS A 80 -16.74 -7.16 -36.77
CA LYS A 80 -17.16 -6.54 -35.50
C LYS A 80 -16.15 -6.63 -34.36
N TYR A 81 -15.11 -7.44 -34.50
CA TYR A 81 -14.13 -7.70 -33.45
C TYR A 81 -12.76 -7.13 -33.83
N GLU A 82 -12.05 -6.53 -32.88
CA GLU A 82 -10.66 -6.10 -33.10
C GLU A 82 -9.73 -7.31 -33.18
N ILE A 83 -8.64 -7.18 -33.92
CA ILE A 83 -7.56 -8.16 -33.89
C ILE A 83 -6.88 -8.00 -32.54
N ASP A 84 -7.04 -8.99 -31.65
CA ASP A 84 -6.50 -9.07 -30.29
C ASP A 84 -5.26 -8.16 -30.08
N SER A 85 -5.48 -6.97 -29.56
CA SER A 85 -4.46 -6.05 -29.08
C SER A 85 -4.91 -5.62 -27.70
N LYS A 86 -4.44 -6.31 -26.66
CA LYS A 86 -4.75 -5.90 -25.30
C LYS A 86 -4.19 -4.52 -24.95
N ASP A 87 -3.29 -3.95 -25.77
CA ASP A 87 -2.51 -2.79 -25.31
C ASP A 87 -2.47 -1.53 -26.19
N LYS A 88 -3.07 -1.48 -27.39
CA LYS A 88 -2.91 -0.28 -28.26
C LYS A 88 -4.17 0.42 -28.73
N ALA A 89 -5.35 -0.17 -28.64
CA ALA A 89 -6.61 0.52 -28.94
C ALA A 89 -6.99 1.59 -27.90
N SER A 90 -6.26 1.69 -26.77
CA SER A 90 -6.51 2.59 -25.64
C SER A 90 -5.48 3.69 -25.45
N MET A 91 -4.44 3.81 -26.29
CA MET A 91 -3.46 4.89 -26.17
C MET A 91 -4.01 6.18 -26.77
N GLU A 92 -4.42 7.14 -25.93
CA GLU A 92 -5.08 8.38 -26.39
C GLU A 92 -4.08 9.40 -26.98
N HIS A 93 -2.80 9.33 -26.60
CA HIS A 93 -1.76 10.27 -27.01
C HIS A 93 -0.44 9.52 -27.18
N TYR A 94 0.32 9.79 -28.25
CA TYR A 94 1.65 9.24 -28.49
C TYR A 94 2.61 10.37 -28.89
N ILE A 95 3.67 10.57 -28.12
CA ILE A 95 4.66 11.62 -28.33
C ILE A 95 6.02 10.96 -28.40
N ASP A 96 6.71 11.14 -29.53
CA ASP A 96 8.02 10.55 -29.76
C ASP A 96 9.16 11.57 -29.56
N GLY A 97 10.36 11.08 -29.25
CA GLY A 97 11.57 11.90 -29.12
C GLY A 97 11.65 12.77 -27.87
N LEU A 98 11.06 12.36 -26.74
CA LEU A 98 11.21 13.05 -25.45
C LEU A 98 12.49 12.62 -24.73
N LEU A 99 12.98 13.49 -23.84
CA LEU A 99 14.06 13.15 -22.92
C LEU A 99 13.48 12.93 -21.52
N MET A 100 13.77 11.76 -20.95
CA MET A 100 13.34 11.33 -19.63
C MET A 100 14.54 11.18 -18.69
N HIS A 101 14.41 11.70 -17.47
CA HIS A 101 15.42 11.66 -16.43
C HIS A 101 14.89 10.91 -15.21
N PHE A 102 15.61 9.88 -14.75
CA PHE A 102 15.32 9.12 -13.54
C PHE A 102 16.18 9.63 -12.39
N GLY A 103 15.60 9.85 -11.21
CA GLY A 103 16.36 10.27 -10.05
C GLY A 103 15.48 10.64 -8.86
N PHE A 104 15.90 11.66 -8.12
CA PHE A 104 15.21 12.09 -6.91
C PHE A 104 15.25 13.61 -6.73
N LEU A 105 14.26 14.12 -6.02
CA LEU A 105 14.17 15.53 -5.67
C LEU A 105 15.07 15.80 -4.44
N ALA A 106 16.15 16.55 -4.62
CA ALA A 106 17.06 16.90 -3.52
C ALA A 106 16.53 18.08 -2.69
N THR A 107 15.87 19.02 -3.35
CA THR A 107 15.10 20.13 -2.76
C THR A 107 13.93 20.45 -3.69
N PRO A 108 12.89 21.19 -3.26
CA PRO A 108 11.74 21.53 -4.12
C PRO A 108 12.08 22.12 -5.50
N GLU A 109 13.24 22.78 -5.63
CA GLU A 109 13.71 23.43 -6.87
C GLU A 109 14.85 22.68 -7.58
N LYS A 110 15.26 21.51 -7.07
CA LYS A 110 16.46 20.80 -7.54
C LYS A 110 16.25 19.30 -7.64
N PHE A 111 16.28 18.80 -8.87
CA PHE A 111 16.19 17.37 -9.17
C PHE A 111 17.56 16.84 -9.55
N LYS A 112 18.00 15.79 -8.85
CA LYS A 112 19.23 15.07 -9.16
C LYS A 112 18.89 13.84 -9.98
N TYR A 113 19.29 13.83 -11.25
CA TYR A 113 19.07 12.68 -12.12
C TYR A 113 20.26 11.72 -12.03
N LEU A 114 19.97 10.43 -11.91
CA LEU A 114 20.94 9.33 -11.92
C LEU A 114 21.12 8.77 -13.32
N TYR A 115 20.07 8.81 -14.14
CA TYR A 115 20.07 8.23 -15.47
C TYR A 115 19.15 9.02 -16.42
N SER A 116 19.50 9.07 -17.71
CA SER A 116 18.70 9.77 -18.74
C SER A 116 18.51 8.90 -19.97
N ALA A 117 17.31 8.93 -20.54
CA ALA A 117 16.88 8.11 -21.67
C ALA A 117 16.09 8.93 -22.69
N GLY A 118 16.27 8.66 -23.99
CA GLY A 118 15.27 9.02 -24.98
C GLY A 118 14.01 8.18 -24.75
N CYS A 119 12.81 8.71 -24.98
CA CYS A 119 11.59 7.93 -24.87
C CYS A 119 10.45 8.43 -25.77
N SER A 120 9.59 7.49 -26.17
CA SER A 120 8.22 7.80 -26.56
C SER A 120 7.30 7.66 -25.35
N PHE A 121 6.36 8.58 -25.23
CA PHE A 121 5.34 8.62 -24.19
C PHE A 121 3.97 8.27 -24.76
N GLY A 122 3.23 7.42 -24.06
CA GLY A 122 1.83 7.12 -24.32
C GLY A 122 0.98 7.03 -23.06
N SER A 123 -0.32 7.33 -23.16
CA SER A 123 -1.25 7.26 -22.03
C SER A 123 -2.42 6.33 -22.33
N GLY A 124 -2.64 5.33 -21.47
CA GLY A 124 -3.75 4.38 -21.55
C GLY A 124 -4.81 4.59 -20.46
N ASN A 125 -5.83 3.73 -20.44
CA ASN A 125 -6.98 3.84 -19.51
C ASN A 125 -6.59 3.75 -18.03
N GLN A 126 -5.57 2.98 -17.66
CA GLN A 126 -5.14 2.76 -16.26
C GLN A 126 -3.63 2.87 -16.00
N ASN A 127 -2.83 2.98 -17.07
CA ASN A 127 -1.38 3.03 -17.00
C ASN A 127 -0.86 4.17 -17.87
N LEU A 128 0.24 4.78 -17.45
CA LEU A 128 1.13 5.51 -18.34
C LEU A 128 2.10 4.50 -18.97
N HIS A 129 2.20 4.52 -20.29
CA HIS A 129 3.10 3.67 -21.04
C HIS A 129 4.27 4.50 -21.57
N PHE A 130 5.49 4.03 -21.37
CA PHE A 130 6.70 4.68 -21.82
C PHE A 130 7.51 3.67 -22.60
N SER A 131 7.96 4.02 -23.80
CA SER A 131 8.93 3.21 -24.54
C SER A 131 10.24 3.97 -24.50
N ALA A 132 11.27 3.42 -23.86
CA ALA A 132 12.56 4.09 -23.74
C ALA A 132 13.44 3.70 -24.93
N HIS A 133 13.83 4.68 -25.73
CA HIS A 133 14.72 4.54 -26.88
C HIS A 133 16.16 4.77 -26.43
N LEU A 134 16.82 3.70 -26.02
CA LEU A 134 18.28 3.66 -25.82
C LEU A 134 18.91 2.50 -26.62
N SER A 135 18.14 1.45 -26.81
CA SER A 135 18.11 0.50 -27.93
C SER A 135 16.63 0.12 -28.11
N GLU A 136 16.18 -0.39 -29.25
CA GLU A 136 14.74 -0.62 -29.55
C GLU A 136 14.06 -1.73 -28.68
N ASP A 137 14.62 -2.05 -27.52
CA ASP A 137 14.39 -3.30 -26.80
C ASP A 137 13.72 -3.14 -25.43
N TYR A 138 13.40 -1.93 -24.94
CA TYR A 138 12.79 -1.76 -23.60
C TYR A 138 11.49 -0.95 -23.57
N ARG A 139 10.49 -1.49 -22.87
CA ARG A 139 9.19 -0.87 -22.58
C ARG A 139 9.00 -0.75 -21.07
N MET A 140 8.45 0.37 -20.63
CA MET A 140 8.17 0.66 -19.23
C MET A 140 6.69 1.03 -19.05
N GLU A 141 6.08 0.57 -17.97
CA GLU A 141 4.71 0.92 -17.60
C GLU A 141 4.65 1.43 -16.17
N LEU A 142 3.93 2.54 -15.97
CA LEU A 142 3.66 3.08 -14.64
C LEU A 142 2.14 3.10 -14.42
N PRO A 143 1.61 2.19 -13.60
CA PRO A 143 0.22 2.22 -13.19
C PRO A 143 -0.12 3.53 -12.45
N TYR A 144 -1.32 4.08 -12.65
CA TYR A 144 -1.72 5.32 -11.96
C TYR A 144 -1.69 5.19 -10.43
N GLU A 145 -1.92 3.99 -9.88
CA GLU A 145 -1.82 3.70 -8.45
C GLU A 145 -0.40 3.85 -7.86
N ASN A 146 0.62 3.74 -8.72
CA ASN A 146 2.04 3.89 -8.37
C ASN A 146 2.53 5.33 -8.54
N ILE A 147 1.64 6.26 -8.91
CA ILE A 147 1.94 7.69 -9.01
C ILE A 147 1.51 8.37 -7.71
N GLY A 148 2.45 9.05 -7.05
CA GLY A 148 2.18 9.87 -5.87
C GLY A 148 1.64 11.24 -6.24
N GLN A 149 2.39 11.97 -7.06
CA GLN A 149 2.07 13.33 -7.49
C GLN A 149 2.62 13.61 -8.89
N ILE A 150 1.92 14.41 -9.68
CA ILE A 150 2.41 14.97 -10.95
C ILE A 150 2.37 16.50 -10.87
N SER A 151 3.46 17.16 -11.27
CA SER A 151 3.58 18.62 -11.31
C SER A 151 4.33 19.12 -12.55
N TRP A 152 3.94 20.30 -13.01
CA TRP A 152 4.63 21.02 -14.09
C TRP A 152 5.63 22.03 -13.54
N HIS A 153 6.82 22.06 -14.12
CA HIS A 153 7.90 22.98 -13.77
C HIS A 153 8.48 23.64 -15.03
N LEU A 154 9.20 24.75 -14.84
CA LEU A 154 10.01 25.38 -15.90
C LEU A 154 11.47 24.96 -15.76
N SER A 155 12.11 24.66 -16.88
CA SER A 155 13.57 24.56 -16.90
C SER A 155 14.21 25.95 -16.76
N GLN A 156 15.32 26.04 -16.04
CA GLN A 156 16.13 27.27 -15.99
C GLN A 156 16.79 27.58 -17.35
N GLU A 157 17.04 26.56 -18.17
CA GLU A 157 17.37 26.69 -19.59
C GLU A 157 16.06 27.05 -20.32
N LYS A 158 15.93 28.30 -20.78
CA LYS A 158 14.66 29.01 -21.06
C LYS A 158 13.67 28.42 -22.10
N ASP A 159 13.81 27.18 -22.56
CA ASP A 159 13.06 26.63 -23.70
C ASP A 159 12.35 25.28 -23.48
N SER A 160 12.15 24.82 -22.24
CA SER A 160 11.42 23.54 -22.00
C SER A 160 10.55 23.53 -20.75
N LYS A 161 9.41 22.83 -20.84
CA LYS A 161 8.57 22.48 -19.69
C LYS A 161 9.04 21.14 -19.14
N LEU A 162 9.07 21.03 -17.82
CA LEU A 162 9.44 19.81 -17.13
C LEU A 162 8.19 19.21 -16.48
N LEU A 163 7.90 17.95 -16.75
CA LEU A 163 6.86 17.20 -16.05
C LEU A 163 7.55 16.32 -15.01
N LEU A 164 7.32 16.61 -13.73
CA LEU A 164 7.82 15.81 -12.62
C LEU A 164 6.73 14.83 -12.18
N ILE A 165 7.06 13.54 -12.15
CA ILE A 165 6.21 12.46 -11.63
C ILE A 165 6.90 11.87 -10.40
N GLN A 166 6.32 12.09 -9.22
CA GLN A 166 6.76 11.48 -7.98
C GLN A 166 6.21 10.05 -7.88
N LEU A 167 7.10 9.07 -7.70
CA LEU A 167 6.73 7.65 -7.63
C LEU A 167 6.28 7.26 -6.21
N LYS A 168 5.19 6.50 -6.13
CA LYS A 168 4.72 5.80 -4.93
C LYS A 168 5.13 4.32 -4.95
N GLY A 169 5.26 3.76 -6.14
CA GLY A 169 5.75 2.40 -6.39
C GLY A 169 6.62 2.36 -7.64
N GLY A 170 7.43 1.30 -7.78
CA GLY A 170 8.35 1.14 -8.91
C GLY A 170 7.62 0.93 -10.25
N PRO A 171 8.20 1.37 -11.38
CA PRO A 171 7.67 1.07 -12.70
C PRO A 171 7.82 -0.42 -13.05
N LYS A 172 6.96 -0.92 -13.94
CA LYS A 172 7.11 -2.25 -14.55
C LYS A 172 7.97 -2.10 -15.80
N ILE A 173 9.05 -2.86 -15.91
CA ILE A 173 9.98 -2.80 -17.04
C ILE A 173 9.91 -4.12 -17.81
N TYR A 174 9.98 -4.03 -19.13
CA TYR A 174 9.88 -5.12 -20.08
C TYR A 174 11.00 -5.01 -21.11
N GLU A 175 11.57 -6.15 -21.48
CA GLU A 175 12.61 -6.29 -22.48
C GLU A 175 12.10 -7.11 -23.68
N ASN A 176 12.43 -6.69 -24.89
CA ASN A 176 12.03 -7.33 -26.15
C ASN A 176 13.04 -8.43 -26.52
N GLN A 177 12.58 -9.67 -26.71
CA GLN A 177 13.42 -10.76 -27.21
C GLN A 177 13.30 -10.91 -28.74
N ASN A 178 13.89 -9.99 -29.49
CA ASN A 178 13.92 -10.02 -30.96
C ASN A 178 14.88 -11.06 -31.58
N GLN A 179 15.03 -12.27 -31.01
CA GLN A 179 15.95 -13.28 -31.56
C GLN A 179 15.37 -14.62 -32.00
N HIS A 180 14.10 -14.95 -31.74
CA HIS A 180 13.50 -16.17 -32.30
C HIS A 180 11.99 -16.03 -32.53
N VAL A 181 11.59 -15.27 -33.55
CA VAL A 181 10.23 -15.35 -34.10
C VAL A 181 10.19 -16.46 -35.14
N ASP A 182 9.24 -17.38 -35.01
CA ASP A 182 8.98 -18.46 -35.98
C ASP A 182 8.74 -17.86 -37.38
N PRO A 183 9.52 -18.23 -38.43
CA PRO A 183 9.35 -17.72 -39.79
C PRO A 183 7.93 -17.91 -40.35
N GLU A 184 7.19 -18.92 -39.88
CA GLU A 184 5.80 -19.14 -40.29
C GLU A 184 4.84 -18.10 -39.67
N TYR A 185 5.20 -17.54 -38.50
CA TYR A 185 4.40 -16.52 -37.81
C TYR A 185 4.51 -15.15 -38.48
N GLU A 186 5.72 -14.70 -38.87
CA GLU A 186 5.91 -13.46 -39.65
C GLU A 186 5.25 -13.51 -41.02
N LYS A 187 5.21 -14.70 -41.63
CA LYS A 187 4.53 -14.90 -42.91
C LYS A 187 3.04 -14.57 -42.82
N LEU A 188 2.41 -14.81 -41.67
CA LEU A 188 0.95 -14.73 -41.48
C LEU A 188 0.48 -13.53 -40.66
N ASN A 189 1.36 -12.83 -39.93
CA ASN A 189 0.99 -11.75 -39.03
C ASN A 189 1.85 -10.50 -39.24
N PHE A 190 1.24 -9.33 -39.11
CA PHE A 190 1.94 -8.04 -39.08
C PHE A 190 1.27 -7.13 -38.04
N CYS A 191 2.05 -6.43 -37.21
CA CYS A 191 1.55 -5.42 -36.27
C CYS A 191 2.54 -4.27 -36.16
N ARG A 192 2.04 -3.03 -36.14
CA ARG A 192 2.86 -1.84 -35.95
C ARG A 192 3.29 -1.72 -34.48
N GLY A 193 4.49 -2.21 -34.20
CA GLY A 193 5.16 -2.16 -32.89
C GLY A 193 5.01 -3.43 -32.04
N GLY A 194 5.13 -4.61 -32.67
CA GLY A 194 5.21 -5.93 -32.02
C GLY A 194 3.87 -6.50 -31.54
N PHE A 195 3.85 -7.81 -31.27
CA PHE A 195 2.77 -8.49 -30.54
C PHE A 195 3.23 -8.73 -29.08
N ASP A 196 2.31 -8.76 -28.10
CA ASP A 196 2.65 -8.88 -26.66
C ASP A 196 3.46 -10.13 -26.28
N ASN A 197 3.51 -11.15 -27.14
CA ASN A 197 4.30 -12.35 -26.91
C ASN A 197 5.83 -12.13 -27.00
N GLU A 198 6.28 -10.91 -27.32
CA GLU A 198 7.69 -10.55 -27.53
C GLU A 198 8.34 -9.86 -26.30
N TRP A 199 7.55 -9.52 -25.27
CA TRP A 199 8.02 -8.71 -24.12
C TRP A 199 8.10 -9.52 -22.82
N ILE A 200 9.30 -9.61 -22.22
CA ILE A 200 9.53 -10.30 -20.95
C ILE A 200 9.75 -9.28 -19.83
N ARG A 201 9.12 -9.49 -18.67
CA ARG A 201 9.29 -8.63 -17.51
C ARG A 201 10.75 -8.68 -17.02
N THR A 202 11.37 -7.52 -16.90
CA THR A 202 12.72 -7.34 -16.34
C THR A 202 12.68 -6.36 -15.15
N THR A 203 13.78 -6.24 -14.42
CA THR A 203 13.88 -5.51 -13.15
C THR A 203 14.43 -4.11 -13.32
N ASP A 204 15.41 -3.92 -14.20
CA ASP A 204 16.00 -2.63 -14.55
C ASP A 204 16.63 -2.73 -15.96
N PHE A 205 16.84 -1.61 -16.64
CA PHE A 205 17.47 -1.60 -17.97
C PHE A 205 18.94 -1.09 -17.96
N PRO A 206 19.40 -0.18 -17.07
CA PRO A 206 20.82 0.07 -16.87
C PRO A 206 21.43 -1.04 -15.99
N SER A 207 22.64 -1.48 -16.32
CA SER A 207 23.38 -2.51 -15.58
C SER A 207 23.72 -2.16 -14.12
N SER A 208 23.54 -0.90 -13.73
CA SER A 208 23.84 -0.34 -12.41
C SER A 208 22.60 -0.09 -11.52
N SER A 209 21.46 -0.74 -11.82
CA SER A 209 20.22 -0.69 -11.03
C SER A 209 19.77 0.71 -10.60
N LEU A 210 19.90 1.71 -11.49
CA LEU A 210 19.70 3.13 -11.16
C LEU A 210 18.23 3.55 -11.14
N ILE A 211 17.34 2.81 -11.80
CA ILE A 211 15.91 3.11 -11.78
C ILE A 211 15.31 2.69 -10.45
N GLY A 212 15.77 1.56 -9.90
CA GLY A 212 15.44 1.15 -8.53
C GLY A 212 15.86 2.16 -7.45
N GLN A 213 16.76 3.08 -7.77
CA GLN A 213 17.23 4.18 -6.90
C GLN A 213 16.51 5.51 -7.17
N SER A 214 15.51 5.51 -8.05
CA SER A 214 14.81 6.74 -8.43
C SER A 214 13.48 6.82 -7.69
N SER A 215 13.24 7.94 -7.01
CA SER A 215 11.97 8.24 -6.35
C SER A 215 11.06 9.11 -7.22
N ALA A 216 11.58 9.65 -8.32
CA ALA A 216 10.84 10.50 -9.25
C ALA A 216 11.42 10.43 -10.68
N ILE A 217 10.56 10.77 -11.64
CA ILE A 217 10.88 10.81 -13.08
C ILE A 217 10.56 12.21 -13.60
N VAL A 218 11.48 12.80 -14.37
CA VAL A 218 11.28 14.10 -15.04
C VAL A 218 11.30 13.95 -16.56
N PHE A 219 10.31 14.49 -17.24
CA PHE A 219 10.27 14.58 -18.70
C PHE A 219 10.52 16.01 -19.17
N LYS A 220 11.38 16.16 -20.18
CA LYS A 220 11.60 17.44 -20.88
C LYS A 220 10.68 17.53 -22.09
N PHE A 221 9.68 18.42 -22.02
CA PHE A 221 8.72 18.68 -23.08
C PHE A 221 9.03 19.99 -23.83
N PRO A 222 8.82 20.01 -25.17
CA PRO A 222 8.76 21.26 -25.92
C PRO A 222 7.66 22.18 -25.38
N ARG A 223 7.95 23.48 -25.26
CA ARG A 223 7.11 24.47 -24.55
C ARG A 223 5.67 24.57 -25.11
N GLU A 224 5.49 24.27 -26.39
CA GLU A 224 4.24 24.39 -27.14
C GLU A 224 3.33 23.15 -27.05
N LEU A 225 3.84 22.02 -26.58
CA LEU A 225 3.08 20.77 -26.53
C LEU A 225 2.13 20.76 -25.32
N LYS A 226 0.82 20.54 -25.57
CA LYS A 226 -0.18 20.29 -24.53
C LYS A 226 -0.49 18.80 -24.49
N VAL A 227 -0.30 18.18 -23.32
CA VAL A 227 -0.66 16.78 -23.06
C VAL A 227 -1.83 16.77 -22.08
N ASP A 228 -2.93 16.12 -22.45
CA ASP A 228 -4.12 16.01 -21.62
C ASP A 228 -4.13 14.66 -20.90
N PHE A 229 -3.97 14.68 -19.58
CA PHE A 229 -4.03 13.49 -18.72
C PHE A 229 -5.44 13.35 -18.16
N LYS A 230 -6.38 12.85 -18.97
CA LYS A 230 -7.83 12.83 -18.63
C LYS A 230 -8.19 12.17 -17.29
N ASN A 231 -7.32 11.32 -16.74
CA ASN A 231 -7.55 10.56 -15.51
C ASN A 231 -6.56 10.86 -14.37
N ILE A 232 -5.70 11.87 -14.48
CA ILE A 232 -4.73 12.21 -13.43
C ILE A 232 -4.95 13.65 -12.94
N VAL A 233 -5.08 13.81 -11.63
CA VAL A 233 -5.10 15.13 -10.99
C VAL A 233 -3.68 15.70 -11.07
N ILE A 234 -3.47 16.61 -12.02
CA ILE A 234 -2.24 17.41 -12.09
C ILE A 234 -2.43 18.57 -11.11
N ASN A 235 -1.57 18.66 -10.09
CA ASN A 235 -1.53 19.85 -9.25
C ASN A 235 -0.99 21.01 -10.09
N SER A 236 -1.90 21.88 -10.53
CA SER A 236 -1.59 23.08 -11.31
C SER A 236 -1.33 24.28 -10.39
N SER A 237 -0.49 24.12 -9.38
CA SER A 237 0.03 25.24 -8.61
C SER A 237 1.34 25.75 -9.23
N LEU A 238 1.50 27.08 -9.21
CA LEU A 238 2.43 27.89 -9.99
C LEU A 238 3.87 27.34 -10.20
N LEU A 239 4.32 27.52 -11.44
CA LEU A 239 5.62 27.24 -12.06
C LEU A 239 6.84 27.70 -11.23
N HIS A 240 7.35 26.84 -10.33
CA HIS A 240 8.69 26.99 -9.77
C HIS A 240 9.73 26.41 -10.74
N TYR A 241 10.89 27.08 -10.85
CA TYR A 241 12.00 26.59 -11.68
C TYR A 241 12.56 25.30 -11.07
N LEU A 242 12.77 24.28 -11.91
CA LEU A 242 13.40 23.03 -11.51
C LEU A 242 14.75 22.90 -12.22
N THR A 243 15.81 22.81 -11.41
CA THR A 243 17.18 22.62 -11.88
C THR A 243 17.47 21.12 -11.99
N LEU A 244 17.96 20.67 -13.15
CA LEU A 244 18.37 19.29 -13.38
C LEU A 244 19.89 19.18 -13.23
N GLU A 245 20.36 18.39 -12.27
CA GLU A 245 21.79 18.13 -12.06
C GLU A 245 22.09 16.64 -12.03
N LEU A 246 23.28 16.25 -12.50
CA LEU A 246 23.73 14.87 -12.38
C LEU A 246 23.95 14.52 -10.89
N GLY A 247 23.25 13.50 -10.41
CA GLY A 247 23.39 12.94 -9.07
C GLY A 247 24.36 11.77 -9.03
N PHE A 248 24.70 11.35 -7.81
CA PHE A 248 25.44 10.11 -7.58
C PHE A 248 24.50 9.09 -6.93
N SER A 249 24.73 7.80 -7.23
CA SER A 249 24.07 6.70 -6.54
C SER A 249 24.30 6.83 -5.03
N TYR A 250 23.24 6.63 -4.24
CA TYR A 250 23.31 6.58 -2.78
C TYR A 250 23.38 5.14 -2.26
N SER A 251 23.50 4.15 -3.14
CA SER A 251 23.75 2.74 -2.79
C SER A 251 25.24 2.51 -2.58
N SER A 252 25.60 1.82 -1.49
CA SER A 252 26.97 1.35 -1.26
C SER A 252 27.41 0.25 -2.24
N ASN A 253 26.47 -0.36 -2.97
CA ASN A 253 26.73 -1.34 -4.03
C ASN A 253 25.83 -1.07 -5.25
N THR A 254 26.43 -0.60 -6.34
CA THR A 254 25.72 -0.26 -7.60
C THR A 254 25.28 -1.49 -8.40
N ASN A 255 25.67 -2.70 -7.99
CA ASN A 255 25.28 -3.97 -8.63
C ASN A 255 24.22 -4.74 -7.82
N SER A 256 23.67 -4.12 -6.77
CA SER A 256 22.59 -4.69 -5.95
C SER A 256 21.24 -4.15 -6.42
N LEU A 257 20.24 -5.03 -6.55
CA LEU A 257 18.86 -4.66 -6.91
C LEU A 257 18.19 -3.73 -5.88
N ALA A 258 18.65 -3.73 -4.63
CA ALA A 258 18.14 -2.87 -3.57
C ALA A 258 19.23 -1.92 -3.05
N PRO A 259 18.96 -0.60 -2.93
CA PRO A 259 19.93 0.35 -2.40
C PRO A 259 20.10 0.18 -0.88
N VAL A 260 21.32 -0.11 -0.44
CA VAL A 260 21.72 -0.11 0.97
C VAL A 260 22.25 1.29 1.32
N VAL A 261 21.67 1.94 2.34
CA VAL A 261 21.97 3.32 2.74
C VAL A 261 22.67 3.34 4.11
N ASP A 262 23.86 3.94 4.20
CA ASP A 262 24.60 4.20 5.46
C ASP A 262 24.52 5.69 5.87
N PRO A 263 24.42 6.04 7.18
CA PRO A 263 24.39 7.43 7.63
C PRO A 263 25.80 8.09 7.69
N PRO A 264 25.95 9.41 7.43
CA PRO A 264 27.25 10.09 7.45
C PRO A 264 27.82 10.34 8.87
N PRO A 265 29.15 10.38 9.04
CA PRO A 265 29.86 10.37 10.34
C PRO A 265 29.90 11.69 11.15
N GLU A 266 29.01 12.67 10.91
CA GLU A 266 29.17 14.06 11.41
C GLU A 266 28.05 14.56 12.35
N PHE A 267 27.24 13.67 12.95
CA PHE A 267 26.09 14.05 13.78
C PHE A 267 26.13 13.48 15.22
N ASP A 268 25.89 14.31 16.23
CA ASP A 268 26.03 14.01 17.68
C ASP A 268 24.80 14.38 18.53
N LEU A 269 23.78 15.07 17.96
CA LEU A 269 22.49 15.34 18.61
C LEU A 269 21.31 14.80 17.79
N VAL A 270 20.57 13.87 18.40
CA VAL A 270 19.36 13.23 17.83
C VAL A 270 18.11 13.76 18.54
N LYS A 271 17.17 14.29 17.77
CA LYS A 271 15.87 14.78 18.26
C LYS A 271 14.75 13.89 17.76
N ILE A 272 13.96 13.36 18.69
CA ILE A 272 12.92 12.37 18.39
C ILE A 272 11.57 13.01 18.68
N THR A 273 10.70 13.08 17.66
CA THR A 273 9.28 13.45 17.77
C THR A 273 8.39 12.21 17.69
N PRO A 274 7.11 12.30 18.07
CA PRO A 274 6.17 11.18 17.94
C PRO A 274 6.08 10.58 16.52
N THR A 275 6.35 11.36 15.48
CA THR A 275 6.21 10.94 14.08
C THR A 275 7.50 11.00 13.27
N ARG A 276 8.58 11.63 13.76
CA ARG A 276 9.85 11.83 13.00
C ARG A 276 11.10 11.80 13.88
N VAL A 277 12.24 11.52 13.26
CA VAL A 277 13.57 11.59 13.87
C VAL A 277 14.42 12.59 13.08
N TYR A 278 15.09 13.48 13.80
CA TYR A 278 15.96 14.53 13.25
C TYR A 278 17.39 14.35 13.75
N PHE A 279 18.36 14.44 12.84
CA PHE A 279 19.79 14.40 13.14
C PHE A 279 20.36 15.82 13.01
N SER A 280 21.15 16.26 13.99
CA SER A 280 21.81 17.58 13.98
C SER A 280 23.24 17.48 14.50
N GLY A 281 24.14 18.26 13.89
CA GLY A 281 25.57 18.26 14.17
C GLY A 281 26.01 19.11 15.38
N PRO A 282 27.32 19.17 15.65
CA PRO A 282 27.85 19.43 16.98
C PRO A 282 27.57 20.83 17.48
N LYS A 283 26.81 20.89 18.58
CA LYS A 283 26.55 22.12 19.33
C LYS A 283 27.08 21.99 20.76
N PRO A 284 27.94 22.93 21.22
CA PRO A 284 28.43 22.92 22.59
C PRO A 284 27.26 23.09 23.56
N HIS A 285 27.05 22.11 24.44
CA HIS A 285 25.96 22.11 25.43
C HIS A 285 26.55 22.32 26.83
N GLU A 286 26.40 23.54 27.38
CA GLU A 286 27.07 23.93 28.64
C GLU A 286 26.46 23.30 29.92
N SER A 287 25.33 22.59 29.80
CA SER A 287 24.50 22.20 30.96
C SER A 287 24.53 20.71 31.37
N ASN A 288 25.30 19.83 30.72
CA ASN A 288 25.24 18.39 31.02
C ASN A 288 26.37 17.90 31.96
N ARG A 289 26.00 17.47 33.18
CA ARG A 289 26.95 17.03 34.23
C ARG A 289 27.78 15.81 33.82
N VAL A 290 27.22 14.89 33.03
CA VAL A 290 27.90 13.66 32.57
C VAL A 290 28.99 14.00 31.54
N LEU A 291 28.73 14.93 30.62
CA LEU A 291 29.71 15.36 29.62
C LEU A 291 30.90 16.10 30.25
N ARG A 292 30.69 16.79 31.40
CA ARG A 292 31.77 17.40 32.18
C ARG A 292 32.62 16.35 32.91
N GLU A 293 32.00 15.28 33.39
CA GLU A 293 32.68 14.19 34.12
C GLU A 293 33.50 13.28 33.19
N TYR A 294 33.06 13.11 31.93
CA TYR A 294 33.72 12.26 30.92
C TYR A 294 34.22 13.03 29.68
N ALA A 295 34.73 14.25 29.88
CA ALA A 295 35.10 15.16 28.79
C ALA A 295 36.10 14.58 27.75
N LYS A 296 36.93 13.60 28.13
CA LYS A 296 37.90 12.93 27.24
C LYS A 296 37.28 11.91 26.27
N HIS A 297 36.02 11.53 26.47
CA HIS A 297 35.30 10.54 25.65
C HIS A 297 34.09 11.14 24.94
N ILE A 298 34.06 12.47 24.75
CA ILE A 298 32.89 13.20 24.25
C ILE A 298 32.40 12.69 22.88
N ASN A 299 33.31 12.24 22.03
CA ASN A 299 33.01 11.66 20.70
C ASN A 299 32.34 10.27 20.75
N ASN A 300 32.19 9.68 21.93
CA ASN A 300 31.55 8.37 22.14
C ASN A 300 30.13 8.50 22.72
N PHE A 301 29.64 9.72 22.92
CA PHE A 301 28.30 9.99 23.45
C PHE A 301 27.44 10.60 22.35
N ILE A 302 26.24 10.05 22.14
CA ILE A 302 25.20 10.68 21.33
C ILE A 302 24.16 11.29 22.25
N ILE A 303 23.79 12.53 22.00
CA ILE A 303 22.82 13.26 22.82
C ILE A 303 21.44 13.02 22.21
N VAL A 304 20.53 12.44 23.00
CA VAL A 304 19.15 12.17 22.55
C VAL A 304 18.18 13.07 23.31
N SER A 305 17.35 13.81 22.57
CA SER A 305 16.30 14.67 23.14
C SER A 305 14.94 14.29 22.56
N PHE A 306 14.03 13.88 23.44
CA PHE A 306 12.62 13.70 23.08
C PHE A 306 11.96 15.05 23.04
N VAL A 307 11.39 15.37 21.90
CA VAL A 307 10.82 16.68 21.60
C VAL A 307 9.45 16.51 20.94
N ASP A 308 8.56 17.49 21.09
CA ASP A 308 7.30 17.49 20.33
C ASP A 308 7.59 17.71 18.83
N GLU A 309 6.56 17.62 17.97
CA GLU A 309 6.72 17.81 16.51
C GLU A 309 7.34 19.17 16.11
N ASN A 310 7.41 20.13 17.03
CA ASN A 310 8.02 21.44 16.87
C ASN A 310 9.43 21.54 17.49
N LEU A 311 10.04 20.40 17.83
CA LEU A 311 11.36 20.28 18.43
C LEU A 311 11.51 20.90 19.84
N LYS A 312 10.40 21.05 20.58
CA LYS A 312 10.42 21.48 22.00
C LYS A 312 10.57 20.27 22.94
N THR A 313 11.49 20.35 23.90
CA THR A 313 11.79 19.24 24.84
C THR A 313 10.58 18.83 25.66
N LEU A 314 10.22 17.55 25.58
CA LEU A 314 9.17 16.91 26.36
C LEU A 314 9.70 16.62 27.77
N SER A 315 9.01 17.06 28.82
CA SER A 315 9.39 16.73 30.21
C SER A 315 8.70 15.45 30.65
N CYS A 316 9.32 14.71 31.58
CA CYS A 316 8.74 13.48 32.15
C CYS A 316 7.38 13.70 32.85
N ASN A 317 7.03 14.95 33.18
CA ASN A 317 5.72 15.29 33.76
C ASN A 317 4.59 15.31 32.72
N ASP A 318 4.91 15.46 31.43
CA ASP A 318 3.93 15.58 30.34
C ASP A 318 3.30 14.23 29.94
N LEU A 319 3.85 13.11 30.45
CA LEU A 319 3.46 11.74 30.09
C LEU A 319 2.84 10.95 31.26
N SER A 320 2.61 11.56 32.43
CA SER A 320 1.99 10.90 33.58
C SER A 320 0.50 11.28 33.75
N PRO A 321 -0.44 10.33 33.97
CA PRO A 321 -1.84 10.66 34.26
C PRO A 321 -2.11 11.18 35.68
N ARG A 322 -1.06 11.51 36.45
CA ARG A 322 -1.16 11.80 37.90
C ARG A 322 -0.57 13.13 38.34
N SER A 323 -0.33 14.06 37.43
CA SER A 323 -0.25 15.47 37.79
C SER A 323 -1.55 16.16 37.43
N SER A 324 -2.32 16.50 38.46
CA SER A 324 -3.39 17.49 38.44
C SER A 324 -2.90 18.80 37.80
N VAL A 325 -3.01 18.90 36.48
CA VAL A 325 -2.82 20.14 35.70
C VAL A 325 -3.93 20.19 34.66
N ASN A 326 -4.92 21.05 34.94
CA ASN A 326 -5.97 21.59 34.07
C ASN A 326 -6.66 20.66 33.04
N ARG A 327 -7.88 20.25 33.41
CA ARG A 327 -8.95 19.77 32.52
C ARG A 327 -9.35 20.82 31.46
N LYS A 328 -8.52 21.04 30.45
CA LYS A 328 -8.88 21.74 29.21
C LYS A 328 -8.37 20.98 27.98
N THR A 329 -8.53 19.66 27.95
CA THR A 329 -8.33 18.90 26.72
C THR A 329 -9.38 19.36 25.70
N LYS A 330 -8.92 19.89 24.56
CA LYS A 330 -9.79 20.45 23.50
C LYS A 330 -10.81 19.40 23.02
N PRO A 331 -12.07 19.76 22.72
CA PRO A 331 -13.13 18.82 22.35
C PRO A 331 -12.74 17.82 21.25
N PHE A 332 -12.09 18.31 20.19
CA PHE A 332 -11.64 17.48 19.07
C PHE A 332 -10.60 16.42 19.47
N LEU A 333 -9.55 16.82 20.20
CA LEU A 333 -8.51 15.88 20.65
C LEU A 333 -9.07 14.88 21.66
N SER A 334 -9.93 15.33 22.58
CA SER A 334 -10.59 14.45 23.54
C SER A 334 -11.44 13.39 22.82
N MET A 335 -12.21 13.82 21.81
CA MET A 335 -13.01 12.93 20.96
C MET A 335 -12.14 11.86 20.29
N MET A 336 -11.03 12.25 19.66
CA MET A 336 -10.11 11.30 19.00
C MET A 336 -9.49 10.31 20.00
N LEU A 337 -9.00 10.79 21.14
CA LEU A 337 -8.37 9.94 22.16
C LEU A 337 -9.36 8.92 22.75
N HIS A 338 -10.61 9.34 22.98
CA HIS A 338 -11.67 8.41 23.39
C HIS A 338 -11.92 7.35 22.32
N TYR A 339 -12.07 7.73 21.05
CA TYR A 339 -12.28 6.76 19.97
C TYR A 339 -11.12 5.78 19.82
N ILE A 340 -9.86 6.23 19.85
CA ILE A 340 -8.69 5.36 19.74
C ILE A 340 -8.68 4.34 20.88
N ARG A 341 -8.94 4.79 22.11
CA ARG A 341 -9.07 3.91 23.27
C ARG A 341 -10.17 2.87 23.05
N GLU A 342 -11.33 3.30 22.56
CA GLU A 342 -12.45 2.40 22.31
C GLU A 342 -12.19 1.39 21.19
N SER A 343 -11.56 1.82 20.11
CA SER A 343 -11.14 0.94 19.03
C SER A 343 -10.19 -0.14 19.56
N LYS A 344 -9.23 0.22 20.43
CA LYS A 344 -8.32 -0.75 21.05
C LYS A 344 -9.02 -1.69 22.04
N LEU A 345 -9.97 -1.20 22.83
CA LEU A 345 -10.78 -2.06 23.70
C LEU A 345 -11.68 -3.00 22.89
N ALA A 346 -12.27 -2.54 21.79
CA ALA A 346 -13.07 -3.36 20.88
C ALA A 346 -12.22 -4.43 20.18
N GLU A 347 -11.00 -4.09 19.76
CA GLU A 347 -10.03 -5.02 19.19
C GLU A 347 -9.62 -6.09 20.20
N LEU A 348 -9.32 -5.71 21.44
CA LEU A 348 -9.06 -6.64 22.54
C LEU A 348 -10.27 -7.54 22.81
N ARG A 349 -11.50 -6.99 22.76
CA ARG A 349 -12.73 -7.74 23.03
C ARG A 349 -13.07 -8.75 21.94
N THR A 350 -12.83 -8.40 20.68
CA THR A 350 -13.28 -9.19 19.51
C THR A 350 -12.20 -10.09 18.94
N LYS A 351 -10.92 -9.67 19.01
CA LYS A 351 -9.78 -10.41 18.46
C LYS A 351 -8.83 -10.97 19.52
N THR A 352 -8.95 -10.52 20.78
CA THR A 352 -8.06 -10.96 21.88
C THR A 352 -6.58 -10.78 21.54
N ARG A 353 -6.22 -9.66 20.89
CA ARG A 353 -4.83 -9.33 20.53
C ARG A 353 -4.05 -8.91 21.78
N ILE A 354 -3.46 -9.89 22.48
CA ILE A 354 -2.66 -9.67 23.68
C ILE A 354 -1.24 -9.30 23.28
N LEU A 355 -0.71 -8.22 23.87
CA LEU A 355 0.68 -7.81 23.66
C LEU A 355 1.63 -8.79 24.33
N ILE A 356 2.57 -9.33 23.56
CA ILE A 356 3.65 -10.20 24.05
C ILE A 356 4.98 -9.48 23.82
N PRO A 357 5.57 -8.85 24.86
CA PRO A 357 6.81 -8.07 24.69
C PRO A 357 8.00 -8.90 24.18
N LYS A 358 8.09 -10.17 24.61
CA LYS A 358 9.14 -11.14 24.24
C LYS A 358 8.69 -12.08 23.10
N GLY A 359 7.99 -11.53 22.12
CA GLY A 359 7.55 -12.27 20.94
C GLY A 359 7.52 -11.40 19.69
N ARG A 360 7.62 -12.04 18.53
CA ARG A 360 7.63 -11.42 17.20
C ARG A 360 6.95 -12.32 16.18
N SER A 361 6.49 -11.70 15.09
CA SER A 361 6.15 -12.41 13.86
C SER A 361 7.33 -12.22 12.90
N MET A 362 7.98 -13.29 12.49
CA MET A 362 9.24 -13.26 11.73
C MET A 362 9.12 -14.09 10.46
N MET A 363 9.77 -13.66 9.38
CA MET A 363 9.84 -14.44 8.15
C MET A 363 10.68 -15.70 8.37
N GLY A 364 10.22 -16.84 7.86
CA GLY A 364 10.99 -18.07 7.85
C GLY A 364 12.06 -18.07 6.76
N CYS A 365 13.26 -18.54 7.09
CA CYS A 365 14.36 -18.73 6.16
C CYS A 365 15.04 -20.10 6.35
N MET A 366 15.73 -20.59 5.34
CA MET A 366 16.54 -21.82 5.42
C MET A 366 17.98 -21.48 5.79
N ASP A 367 18.62 -22.33 6.59
CA ASP A 367 20.06 -22.27 6.85
C ASP A 367 20.85 -22.79 5.65
N GLU A 368 21.27 -21.88 4.76
CA GLU A 368 22.13 -22.18 3.62
C GLU A 368 23.57 -22.55 4.02
N THR A 369 23.98 -22.25 5.25
CA THR A 369 25.35 -22.52 5.75
C THR A 369 25.53 -23.94 6.29
N ASN A 370 24.44 -24.68 6.48
CA ASN A 370 24.43 -26.04 7.03
C ASN A 370 25.02 -26.16 8.45
N THR A 371 24.89 -25.11 9.26
CA THR A 371 25.46 -24.99 10.60
C THR A 371 24.48 -25.43 11.69
N LEU A 372 23.18 -25.22 11.51
CA LEU A 372 22.14 -25.56 12.47
C LEU A 372 21.85 -27.08 12.45
N GLU A 373 21.74 -27.67 13.63
CA GLU A 373 21.28 -29.06 13.81
C GLU A 373 19.75 -29.16 13.94
N TYR A 374 19.20 -30.36 13.79
CA TYR A 374 17.78 -30.60 14.03
C TYR A 374 17.36 -30.18 15.45
N GLY A 375 16.26 -29.45 15.55
CA GLY A 375 15.76 -28.86 16.80
C GLY A 375 16.39 -27.51 17.15
N GLN A 376 17.35 -27.01 16.35
CA GLN A 376 17.96 -25.69 16.54
C GLN A 376 17.41 -24.68 15.54
N VAL A 377 17.38 -23.42 15.94
CA VAL A 377 17.05 -22.29 15.06
C VAL A 377 18.00 -21.13 15.34
N PHE A 378 18.12 -20.22 14.37
CA PHE A 378 18.79 -18.95 14.57
C PHE A 378 17.75 -17.84 14.49
N VAL A 379 17.69 -16.99 15.52
CA VAL A 379 16.70 -15.92 15.62
C VAL A 379 17.41 -14.64 16.01
N ARG A 380 17.34 -13.64 15.14
CA ARG A 380 18.00 -12.35 15.32
C ARG A 380 17.06 -11.25 14.86
N TYR A 381 16.83 -10.26 15.70
CA TYR A 381 15.98 -9.13 15.36
C TYR A 381 16.69 -7.79 15.60
N PRO A 382 16.37 -6.75 14.82
CA PRO A 382 16.98 -5.44 14.99
C PRO A 382 16.49 -4.82 16.30
N THR A 383 17.40 -4.25 17.07
CA THR A 383 16.99 -3.40 18.19
C THR A 383 16.51 -2.08 17.59
N LEU A 384 15.20 -1.81 17.61
CA LEU A 384 14.60 -0.55 17.14
C LEU A 384 14.85 0.61 18.12
N THR A 385 16.09 0.72 18.63
CA THR A 385 16.56 1.88 19.39
C THR A 385 17.52 2.67 18.52
N LEU A 386 17.48 3.99 18.62
CA LEU A 386 18.35 4.90 17.87
C LEU A 386 19.85 4.73 18.19
N ASP A 387 20.16 4.06 19.30
CA ASP A 387 21.49 3.54 19.56
C ASP A 387 21.68 2.30 18.68
N SER A 388 22.65 2.32 17.77
CA SER A 388 23.10 1.22 16.91
C SER A 388 23.60 0.01 17.70
N LYS A 389 22.79 -0.53 18.61
CA LYS A 389 23.05 -1.79 19.29
C LYS A 389 23.05 -2.87 18.22
N PRO A 390 24.05 -3.77 18.24
CA PRO A 390 24.06 -4.88 17.32
C PRO A 390 22.73 -5.64 17.45
N PRO A 391 22.15 -6.13 16.34
CA PRO A 391 20.94 -6.92 16.39
C PRO A 391 21.09 -8.05 17.42
N TYR A 392 20.04 -8.30 18.18
CA TYR A 392 20.10 -9.19 19.33
C TYR A 392 19.84 -10.62 18.87
N ASN A 393 20.80 -11.52 19.11
CA ASN A 393 20.61 -12.95 18.93
C ASN A 393 19.83 -13.48 20.13
N ILE A 394 18.67 -14.09 19.87
CA ILE A 394 17.93 -14.81 20.90
C ILE A 394 18.63 -16.15 21.12
N ILE A 395 18.86 -16.50 22.39
CA ILE A 395 19.52 -17.74 22.79
C ILE A 395 18.66 -18.41 23.85
N GLY A 396 18.45 -19.72 23.70
CA GLY A 396 17.64 -20.53 24.62
C GLY A 396 16.40 -21.08 23.95
N ASP A 397 15.48 -21.59 24.75
CA ASP A 397 14.26 -22.21 24.23
C ASP A 397 13.31 -21.15 23.70
N VAL A 398 12.77 -21.40 22.51
CA VAL A 398 11.80 -20.54 21.84
C VAL A 398 10.59 -21.34 21.39
N VAL A 399 9.42 -20.74 21.53
CA VAL A 399 8.18 -21.25 20.94
C VAL A 399 8.07 -20.73 19.53
N VAL A 400 7.81 -21.64 18.59
CA VAL A 400 7.59 -21.33 17.18
C VAL A 400 6.24 -21.93 16.76
N ALA A 401 5.40 -21.12 16.13
CA ALA A 401 4.12 -21.56 15.60
C ALA A 401 3.74 -20.74 14.36
N LYS A 402 2.98 -21.37 13.44
CA LYS A 402 2.41 -20.69 12.27
C LYS A 402 0.91 -20.49 12.47
N SER A 403 0.40 -19.33 12.08
CA SER A 403 -1.05 -19.08 12.10
C SER A 403 -1.69 -19.46 10.77
N PRO A 404 -2.84 -20.17 10.74
CA PRO A 404 -3.59 -20.69 11.89
C PRO A 404 -3.00 -21.97 12.49
N CYS A 405 -2.90 -22.02 13.83
CA CYS A 405 -2.40 -23.16 14.60
C CYS A 405 -3.59 -23.92 15.21
N LEU A 406 -3.88 -25.14 14.74
CA LEU A 406 -5.03 -25.93 15.22
C LEU A 406 -4.58 -27.17 16.00
N HIS A 407 -3.62 -27.93 15.47
CA HIS A 407 -3.17 -29.14 16.12
C HIS A 407 -2.21 -28.79 17.27
N PRO A 408 -2.29 -29.44 18.44
CA PRO A 408 -1.43 -29.10 19.58
C PRO A 408 0.08 -29.30 19.28
N GLY A 409 0.41 -30.19 18.35
CA GLY A 409 1.79 -30.42 17.88
C GLY A 409 2.34 -29.35 16.92
N ASP A 410 1.50 -28.43 16.44
CA ASP A 410 1.92 -27.34 15.55
C ASP A 410 2.73 -26.27 16.29
N VAL A 411 2.62 -26.25 17.62
CA VAL A 411 3.44 -25.39 18.49
C VAL A 411 4.72 -26.14 18.80
N ARG A 412 5.83 -25.68 18.23
CA ARG A 412 7.16 -26.27 18.40
C ARG A 412 7.94 -25.52 19.47
N VAL A 413 8.68 -26.27 20.28
CA VAL A 413 9.71 -25.71 21.16
C VAL A 413 11.05 -26.07 20.55
N LEU A 414 11.77 -25.05 20.08
CA LEU A 414 13.06 -25.17 19.40
C LEU A 414 14.13 -24.43 20.20
N LYS A 415 15.39 -24.76 19.96
CA LYS A 415 16.51 -24.12 20.66
C LYS A 415 17.14 -23.05 19.79
N ALA A 416 16.94 -21.79 20.15
CA ALA A 416 17.63 -20.67 19.51
C ALA A 416 19.11 -20.66 19.92
N ILE A 417 20.01 -20.65 18.93
CA ILE A 417 21.45 -20.60 19.12
C ILE A 417 22.06 -19.45 18.33
N ALA A 418 23.17 -18.91 18.83
CA ALA A 418 23.95 -17.92 18.11
C ALA A 418 24.93 -18.60 17.15
N VAL A 419 24.84 -18.29 15.87
CA VAL A 419 25.74 -18.76 14.82
C VAL A 419 26.35 -17.56 14.12
N THR A 420 27.68 -17.47 14.11
CA THR A 420 28.40 -16.32 13.56
C THR A 420 28.15 -16.16 12.06
N ASP A 421 28.13 -17.25 11.32
CA ASP A 421 27.97 -17.26 9.87
C ASP A 421 26.57 -16.77 9.44
N LEU A 422 25.57 -16.90 10.33
CA LEU A 422 24.19 -16.44 10.10
C LEU A 422 23.94 -15.02 10.62
N ASN A 423 24.93 -14.29 11.14
CA ASN A 423 24.73 -12.93 11.69
C ASN A 423 24.25 -11.89 10.67
N HIS A 424 24.38 -12.17 9.37
CA HIS A 424 23.82 -11.33 8.30
C HIS A 424 22.30 -11.46 8.19
N MET A 425 21.72 -12.59 8.61
CA MET A 425 20.29 -12.84 8.64
C MET A 425 19.65 -12.10 9.82
N THR A 426 18.88 -11.03 9.56
CA THR A 426 18.26 -10.19 10.61
C THR A 426 16.78 -9.99 10.30
N ASP A 427 15.97 -9.92 11.36
CA ASP A 427 14.50 -9.84 11.31
C ASP A 427 13.80 -11.08 10.75
N CYS A 428 14.44 -12.25 10.93
CA CYS A 428 13.94 -13.54 10.47
C CYS A 428 14.26 -14.66 11.47
N ILE A 429 13.57 -15.79 11.31
CA ILE A 429 13.90 -17.06 11.94
C ILE A 429 14.50 -17.99 10.86
N VAL A 430 15.68 -18.53 11.14
CA VAL A 430 16.39 -19.43 10.24
C VAL A 430 16.27 -20.86 10.76
N PHE A 431 15.75 -21.74 9.92
CA PHE A 431 15.51 -23.16 10.19
C PHE A 431 16.65 -24.04 9.62
N PRO A 432 16.95 -25.18 10.26
CA PRO A 432 18.00 -26.08 9.80
C PRO A 432 17.58 -26.78 8.52
N GLN A 433 18.53 -26.99 7.60
CA GLN A 433 18.34 -27.90 6.46
C GLN A 433 18.48 -29.37 6.86
N LYS A 434 19.11 -29.66 8.01
CA LYS A 434 19.29 -31.01 8.56
C LYS A 434 18.02 -31.45 9.28
N GLY A 435 17.69 -32.74 9.18
CA GLY A 435 16.57 -33.32 9.91
C GLY A 435 15.85 -34.40 9.14
N HIS A 436 14.94 -35.09 9.83
CA HIS A 436 14.04 -36.06 9.20
C HIS A 436 12.77 -35.40 8.66
N ARG A 437 12.40 -34.21 9.16
CA ARG A 437 11.21 -33.47 8.75
C ARG A 437 11.45 -31.96 8.90
N PRO A 438 11.21 -31.12 7.88
CA PRO A 438 11.43 -29.68 8.03
C PRO A 438 10.59 -29.07 9.15
N HIS A 439 11.18 -28.31 10.07
CA HIS A 439 10.44 -27.60 11.13
C HIS A 439 9.33 -26.65 10.62
N PRO A 440 9.49 -25.95 9.48
CA PRO A 440 8.38 -25.29 8.77
C PRO A 440 7.15 -26.20 8.61
N ASN A 441 7.35 -27.41 8.09
CA ASN A 441 6.28 -28.37 7.86
C ASN A 441 5.68 -28.90 9.16
N GLU A 442 6.47 -29.00 10.24
CA GLU A 442 5.96 -29.32 11.58
C GLU A 442 5.07 -28.19 12.16
N CYS A 443 5.19 -26.96 11.66
CA CYS A 443 4.41 -25.81 12.09
C CYS A 443 3.22 -25.59 11.13
N SER A 444 2.15 -26.37 11.31
CA SER A 444 0.92 -26.25 10.51
C SER A 444 1.12 -26.46 9.00
N GLY A 445 2.05 -27.33 8.59
CA GLY A 445 2.32 -27.65 7.18
C GLY A 445 2.94 -26.50 6.39
N SER A 446 3.55 -25.54 7.08
CA SER A 446 4.14 -24.32 6.50
C SER A 446 5.40 -24.64 5.67
N ASP A 447 5.76 -23.69 4.81
CA ASP A 447 6.99 -23.70 4.01
C ASP A 447 7.77 -22.38 4.19
N LEU A 448 8.63 -22.05 3.23
CA LEU A 448 9.54 -20.90 3.27
C LEU A 448 9.37 -20.00 2.03
N ASP A 449 8.16 -19.88 1.50
CA ASP A 449 7.84 -19.04 0.33
C ASP A 449 7.49 -17.58 0.66
N GLY A 450 7.48 -17.23 1.95
CA GLY A 450 6.97 -15.96 2.47
C GLY A 450 6.26 -16.07 3.82
N ASP A 451 6.05 -17.30 4.31
CA ASP A 451 5.35 -17.57 5.56
C ASP A 451 5.99 -16.87 6.78
N LEU A 452 5.12 -16.32 7.65
CA LEU A 452 5.49 -15.67 8.91
C LEU A 452 5.22 -16.60 10.09
N TYR A 453 6.19 -16.67 10.98
CA TYR A 453 6.18 -17.50 12.17
C TYR A 453 6.08 -16.62 13.42
N PHE A 454 5.17 -16.98 14.32
CA PHE A 454 5.19 -16.46 15.68
C PHE A 454 6.36 -17.11 16.43
N VAL A 455 7.29 -16.28 16.90
CA VAL A 455 8.46 -16.69 17.68
C VAL A 455 8.43 -15.97 19.03
N SER A 456 8.47 -16.72 20.12
CA SER A 456 8.49 -16.17 21.48
C SER A 456 9.53 -16.84 22.35
N TRP A 457 10.28 -16.04 23.09
CA TRP A 457 11.25 -16.49 24.09
C TRP A 457 10.80 -16.13 25.51
N ASP A 458 9.50 -15.88 25.68
CA ASP A 458 8.90 -15.69 26.99
C ASP A 458 8.78 -17.04 27.73
N PRO A 459 9.44 -17.22 28.88
CA PRO A 459 9.38 -18.47 29.63
C PRO A 459 7.95 -18.87 30.04
N GLU A 460 7.03 -17.90 30.21
CA GLU A 460 5.63 -18.19 30.55
C GLU A 460 4.83 -18.77 29.38
N LEU A 461 5.31 -18.58 28.14
CA LEU A 461 4.66 -19.08 26.93
C LEU A 461 5.24 -20.40 26.44
N ILE A 462 6.40 -20.83 26.96
CA ILE A 462 6.99 -22.13 26.64
C ILE A 462 6.10 -23.22 27.25
N PRO A 463 5.43 -24.06 26.43
CA PRO A 463 4.53 -25.07 26.96
C PRO A 463 5.35 -26.14 27.72
N PRO A 464 4.85 -26.63 28.86
CA PRO A 464 5.54 -27.65 29.64
C PRO A 464 5.56 -29.03 28.95
N ASN A 465 4.62 -29.25 28.03
CA ASN A 465 4.50 -30.49 27.25
C ASN A 465 4.39 -30.14 25.77
N THR A 466 5.10 -30.90 24.93
CA THR A 466 5.01 -30.85 23.48
C THR A 466 4.27 -32.08 22.95
N TYR A 467 3.71 -31.96 21.75
CA TYR A 467 3.02 -33.04 21.05
C TYR A 467 3.69 -33.27 19.70
N GLU A 468 3.54 -34.48 19.17
CA GLU A 468 4.00 -34.78 17.82
C GLU A 468 3.22 -33.92 16.80
N PRO A 469 3.90 -33.31 15.81
CA PRO A 469 3.23 -32.54 14.77
C PRO A 469 2.30 -33.41 13.95
N MET A 470 1.18 -32.83 13.50
CA MET A 470 0.28 -33.54 12.59
C MET A 470 1.01 -33.90 11.30
N ASP A 471 0.62 -34.99 10.64
CA ASP A 471 1.08 -35.27 9.28
C ASP A 471 0.37 -34.32 8.30
N TYR A 472 1.16 -33.53 7.58
CA TYR A 472 0.71 -32.54 6.59
C TYR A 472 0.99 -32.99 5.16
N THR A 473 1.21 -34.29 4.95
CA THR A 473 1.36 -34.85 3.59
C THR A 473 0.09 -34.56 2.79
N ALA A 474 0.24 -33.81 1.70
CA ALA A 474 -0.87 -33.44 0.83
C ALA A 474 -1.43 -34.69 0.13
N GLU A 475 -2.75 -34.71 -0.09
CA GLU A 475 -3.38 -35.71 -0.94
C GLU A 475 -2.97 -35.51 -2.40
N GLU A 476 -2.82 -36.61 -3.15
CA GLU A 476 -2.48 -36.54 -4.56
C GLU A 476 -3.57 -35.78 -5.33
N PRO A 477 -3.20 -34.76 -6.14
CA PRO A 477 -4.16 -34.07 -6.98
C PRO A 477 -4.89 -35.06 -7.89
N GLN A 478 -6.20 -34.88 -8.07
CA GLN A 478 -6.94 -35.72 -8.99
C GLN A 478 -6.47 -35.47 -10.42
N ALA A 479 -5.66 -36.38 -10.97
CA ALA A 479 -5.28 -36.35 -12.37
C ALA A 479 -6.51 -36.65 -13.23
N LEU A 480 -6.85 -35.73 -14.12
CA LEU A 480 -7.87 -35.95 -15.13
C LEU A 480 -7.25 -36.74 -16.29
N ASP A 481 -7.99 -37.72 -16.80
CA ASP A 481 -7.59 -38.58 -17.93
C ASP A 481 -7.80 -37.90 -19.30
N HIS A 482 -8.17 -36.63 -19.31
CA HIS A 482 -8.50 -35.83 -20.48
C HIS A 482 -8.05 -34.37 -20.34
N GLU A 483 -8.02 -33.63 -21.46
CA GLU A 483 -7.75 -32.20 -21.45
C GLU A 483 -8.87 -31.41 -20.76
N VAL A 484 -8.48 -30.49 -19.87
CA VAL A 484 -9.40 -29.67 -19.08
C VAL A 484 -10.29 -28.83 -19.98
N THR A 485 -11.61 -28.98 -19.83
CA THR A 485 -12.58 -28.21 -20.61
C THR A 485 -12.96 -26.89 -19.91
N ILE A 486 -13.36 -25.87 -20.69
CA ILE A 486 -13.88 -24.59 -20.14
C ILE A 486 -15.09 -24.83 -19.22
N GLN A 487 -15.89 -25.86 -19.49
CA GLN A 487 -17.07 -26.21 -18.68
C GLN A 487 -16.66 -26.71 -17.29
N GLU A 488 -15.59 -27.48 -17.19
CA GLU A 488 -15.04 -27.95 -15.91
C GLU A 488 -14.40 -26.83 -15.11
N ILE A 489 -13.68 -25.92 -15.78
CA ILE A 489 -13.17 -24.69 -15.14
C ILE A 489 -14.35 -23.87 -14.58
N THR A 490 -15.39 -23.69 -15.38
CA THR A 490 -16.60 -22.96 -14.94
C THR A 490 -17.26 -23.64 -13.74
N LYS A 491 -17.40 -24.97 -13.79
CA LYS A 491 -17.99 -25.77 -12.70
C LYS A 491 -17.14 -25.70 -11.42
N HIS A 492 -15.82 -25.80 -11.54
CA HIS A 492 -14.90 -25.69 -10.41
C HIS A 492 -14.98 -24.28 -9.80
N PHE A 493 -14.97 -23.23 -10.62
CA PHE A 493 -15.12 -21.85 -10.18
C PHE A 493 -16.46 -21.61 -9.47
N THR A 494 -17.57 -22.18 -9.96
CA THR A 494 -18.87 -22.07 -9.29
C THR A 494 -18.96 -22.86 -8.00
N ASN A 495 -18.28 -24.01 -7.92
CA ASN A 495 -18.28 -24.87 -6.73
C ASN A 495 -17.37 -24.32 -5.63
N TYR A 496 -16.32 -23.56 -5.98
CA TYR A 496 -15.33 -23.08 -5.03
C TYR A 496 -15.95 -22.24 -3.88
N PRO A 497 -16.78 -21.20 -4.14
CA PRO A 497 -17.42 -20.45 -3.06
C PRO A 497 -18.39 -21.27 -2.21
N LEU A 498 -19.04 -22.29 -2.81
CA LEU A 498 -20.03 -23.13 -2.13
C LEU A 498 -19.37 -24.12 -1.15
N ASN A 499 -18.15 -24.57 -1.46
CA ASN A 499 -17.45 -25.61 -0.73
C ASN A 499 -16.26 -25.10 0.11
N ASN A 500 -16.00 -23.79 0.12
CA ASN A 500 -14.97 -23.19 0.96
C ASN A 500 -15.39 -23.20 2.45
N ASN A 501 -15.04 -24.30 3.13
CA ASN A 501 -15.44 -24.56 4.52
C ASN A 501 -14.38 -24.14 5.57
N VAL A 502 -13.26 -23.53 5.17
CA VAL A 502 -12.13 -23.20 6.05
C VAL A 502 -12.57 -22.37 7.26
N GLY A 503 -13.37 -21.32 7.03
CA GLY A 503 -13.91 -20.47 8.09
C GLY A 503 -14.87 -21.20 9.03
N THR A 504 -15.69 -22.10 8.49
CA THR A 504 -16.64 -22.92 9.27
C THR A 504 -15.88 -23.91 10.16
N ILE A 505 -14.92 -24.64 9.60
CA ILE A 505 -14.07 -25.60 10.33
C ILE A 505 -13.31 -24.88 11.45
N SER A 506 -12.71 -23.71 11.18
CA SER A 506 -12.02 -22.90 12.19
C SER A 506 -12.93 -22.51 13.36
N ASN A 507 -14.17 -22.10 13.05
CA ASN A 507 -15.14 -21.73 14.09
C ASN A 507 -15.57 -22.93 14.93
N LEU A 508 -15.84 -24.09 14.31
CA LEU A 508 -16.17 -25.32 15.02
C LEU A 508 -15.02 -25.75 15.93
N HIS A 509 -13.78 -25.70 15.43
CA HIS A 509 -12.58 -26.03 16.20
C HIS A 509 -12.47 -25.14 17.44
N LYS A 510 -12.68 -23.83 17.30
CA LYS A 510 -12.69 -22.89 18.44
C LYS A 510 -13.76 -23.26 19.48
N VAL A 511 -14.95 -23.68 19.05
CA VAL A 511 -16.03 -24.08 19.98
C VAL A 511 -15.67 -25.35 20.74
N PHE A 512 -15.17 -26.39 20.07
CA PHE A 512 -14.76 -27.63 20.74
C PHE A 512 -13.55 -27.40 21.66
N ALA A 513 -12.56 -26.61 21.22
CA ALA A 513 -11.39 -26.30 22.03
C ALA A 513 -11.75 -25.50 23.31
N ASP A 514 -12.84 -24.73 23.29
CA ASP A 514 -13.36 -24.03 24.48
C ASP A 514 -14.17 -24.95 25.40
N LYS A 515 -14.97 -25.84 24.82
CA LYS A 515 -15.93 -26.69 25.54
C LYS A 515 -15.32 -27.94 26.16
N GLU A 516 -14.40 -28.59 25.45
CA GLU A 516 -13.84 -29.89 25.83
C GLU A 516 -12.69 -29.74 26.83
N GLY A 517 -12.57 -30.67 27.78
CA GLY A 517 -11.54 -30.62 28.83
C GLY A 517 -10.10 -30.72 28.30
N GLU A 518 -9.89 -31.50 27.24
CA GLU A 518 -8.60 -31.66 26.55
C GLU A 518 -8.30 -30.53 25.55
N LYS A 519 -9.21 -29.57 25.39
CA LYS A 519 -9.08 -28.43 24.48
C LYS A 519 -8.76 -28.86 23.04
N ALA A 520 -7.67 -28.37 22.45
CA ALA A 520 -7.20 -28.72 21.12
C ALA A 520 -6.77 -30.20 20.99
N GLY A 521 -6.50 -30.88 22.11
CA GLY A 521 -6.19 -32.32 22.13
C GLY A 521 -7.42 -33.23 22.02
N SER A 522 -8.65 -32.68 22.10
CA SER A 522 -9.86 -33.48 21.98
C SER A 522 -9.99 -34.12 20.60
N LYS A 523 -10.64 -35.29 20.53
CA LYS A 523 -10.82 -36.05 19.27
C LYS A 523 -11.46 -35.20 18.17
N GLN A 524 -12.45 -34.39 18.53
CA GLN A 524 -13.14 -33.48 17.62
C GLN A 524 -12.21 -32.40 17.07
N CYS A 525 -11.36 -31.80 17.91
CA CYS A 525 -10.38 -30.81 17.47
C CYS A 525 -9.33 -31.42 16.54
N LEU A 526 -8.82 -32.61 16.86
CA LEU A 526 -7.85 -33.33 16.02
C LEU A 526 -8.44 -33.71 14.64
N GLU A 527 -9.71 -34.13 14.61
CA GLU A 527 -10.43 -34.40 13.36
C GLU A 527 -10.60 -33.11 12.55
N LEU A 528 -11.05 -32.03 13.17
CA LEU A 528 -11.20 -30.72 12.53
C LEU A 528 -9.87 -30.14 12.02
N ALA A 529 -8.75 -30.37 12.71
CA ALA A 529 -7.42 -29.93 12.28
C ALA A 529 -7.00 -30.60 10.96
N LYS A 530 -7.22 -31.91 10.82
CA LYS A 530 -6.99 -32.64 9.56
C LYS A 530 -7.87 -32.11 8.43
N MET A 531 -9.15 -31.92 8.70
CA MET A 531 -10.10 -31.37 7.74
C MET A 531 -9.76 -29.94 7.33
N PHE A 532 -9.23 -29.13 8.25
CA PHE A 532 -8.79 -27.78 7.97
C PHE A 532 -7.63 -27.77 6.97
N SER A 533 -6.63 -28.65 7.17
CA SER A 533 -5.51 -28.80 6.24
C SER A 533 -6.00 -29.16 4.83
N ALA A 534 -6.85 -30.18 4.71
CA ALA A 534 -7.42 -30.58 3.42
C ALA A 534 -8.25 -29.45 2.77
N ALA A 535 -8.98 -28.66 3.57
CA ALA A 535 -9.80 -27.56 3.06
C ALA A 535 -8.96 -26.36 2.56
N VAL A 536 -7.77 -26.13 3.12
CA VAL A 536 -6.83 -25.11 2.64
C VAL A 536 -6.25 -25.49 1.28
N ASP A 537 -6.00 -26.79 1.07
CA ASP A 537 -5.46 -27.32 -0.20
C ASP A 537 -6.53 -27.62 -1.26
N PHE A 538 -7.82 -27.55 -0.93
CA PHE A 538 -8.92 -27.72 -1.89
C PHE A 538 -8.77 -26.94 -3.22
N PRO A 539 -8.35 -25.65 -3.26
CA PRO A 539 -8.13 -24.96 -4.53
C PRO A 539 -7.01 -25.56 -5.38
N LYS A 540 -6.08 -26.32 -4.78
CA LYS A 540 -4.97 -26.99 -5.48
C LYS A 540 -5.31 -28.43 -5.84
N THR A 541 -5.99 -29.16 -4.96
CA THR A 541 -6.23 -30.61 -5.09
C THR A 541 -7.58 -30.94 -5.73
N GLY A 542 -8.56 -30.04 -5.63
CA GLY A 542 -9.95 -30.27 -6.04
C GLY A 542 -10.77 -31.14 -5.07
N VAL A 543 -10.21 -31.55 -3.93
CA VAL A 543 -10.86 -32.44 -2.96
C VAL A 543 -11.80 -31.68 -2.01
N GLU A 544 -13.10 -31.88 -2.17
CA GLU A 544 -14.12 -31.22 -1.34
C GLU A 544 -14.15 -31.79 0.10
N VAL A 545 -14.02 -30.91 1.09
CA VAL A 545 -14.12 -31.30 2.51
C VAL A 545 -15.56 -31.16 3.02
N LYS A 546 -16.16 -32.28 3.43
CA LYS A 546 -17.52 -32.34 4.01
C LYS A 546 -17.47 -32.57 5.51
N ILE A 547 -18.01 -31.63 6.29
CA ILE A 547 -18.07 -31.70 7.75
C ILE A 547 -19.10 -32.77 8.18
N PRO A 548 -18.70 -33.82 8.92
CA PRO A 548 -19.61 -34.87 9.37
C PRO A 548 -20.60 -34.38 10.44
N PRO A 549 -21.78 -35.02 10.56
CA PRO A 549 -22.86 -34.56 11.45
C PRO A 549 -22.47 -34.38 12.93
N HIS A 550 -21.55 -35.19 13.45
CA HIS A 550 -21.13 -35.14 14.86
C HIS A 550 -20.25 -33.93 15.21
N LEU A 551 -19.67 -33.27 14.21
CA LEU A 551 -18.85 -32.07 14.40
C LEU A 551 -19.68 -30.77 14.35
N TYR A 552 -20.99 -30.85 14.11
CA TYR A 552 -21.86 -29.67 14.21
C TYR A 552 -22.23 -29.39 15.67
N VAL A 553 -21.94 -28.16 16.10
CA VAL A 553 -22.25 -27.69 17.45
C VAL A 553 -23.63 -27.03 17.51
N LYS A 554 -24.35 -27.27 18.60
CA LYS A 554 -25.67 -26.68 18.85
C LYS A 554 -25.57 -25.32 19.53
N GLU A 555 -24.58 -25.13 20.39
CA GLU A 555 -24.38 -23.93 21.22
C GLU A 555 -22.97 -23.38 21.01
N TYR A 556 -22.81 -22.07 21.13
CA TYR A 556 -21.55 -21.34 20.91
C TYR A 556 -21.10 -20.63 22.19
N PRO A 557 -19.80 -20.40 22.40
CA PRO A 557 -19.34 -19.62 23.55
C PRO A 557 -19.75 -18.15 23.42
N ASP A 558 -20.02 -17.52 24.56
CA ASP A 558 -20.51 -16.14 24.68
C ASP A 558 -19.63 -15.09 23.98
N PHE A 559 -18.32 -15.30 23.93
CA PHE A 559 -17.39 -14.39 23.25
C PHE A 559 -17.50 -14.38 21.72
N MET A 560 -18.16 -15.38 21.11
CA MET A 560 -18.39 -15.41 19.65
C MET A 560 -19.60 -14.58 19.21
N GLN A 561 -20.43 -14.10 20.15
CA GLN A 561 -21.54 -13.16 19.90
C GLN A 561 -22.51 -13.57 18.77
N LYS A 562 -22.82 -14.87 18.64
CA LYS A 562 -23.79 -15.38 17.65
C LYS A 562 -25.22 -15.06 18.10
N GLN A 563 -25.77 -13.94 17.64
CA GLN A 563 -27.10 -13.46 18.05
C GLN A 563 -28.25 -14.42 17.68
N ASP A 564 -28.08 -15.18 16.62
CA ASP A 564 -29.06 -16.12 16.06
C ASP A 564 -28.95 -17.55 16.61
N LYS A 565 -27.97 -17.82 17.50
CA LYS A 565 -27.68 -19.15 18.03
C LYS A 565 -27.70 -19.16 19.56
N PRO A 566 -28.05 -20.28 20.21
CA PRO A 566 -27.92 -20.39 21.65
C PRO A 566 -26.44 -20.32 22.05
N MET A 567 -26.17 -19.67 23.19
CA MET A 567 -24.82 -19.44 23.68
C MET A 567 -24.64 -19.90 25.13
N TYR A 568 -23.43 -20.36 25.48
CA TYR A 568 -23.03 -20.71 26.83
C TYR A 568 -21.94 -19.76 27.34
N VAL A 569 -21.83 -19.61 28.67
CA VAL A 569 -20.78 -18.80 29.30
C VAL A 569 -19.46 -19.58 29.27
N SER A 570 -18.48 -19.11 28.50
CA SER A 570 -17.18 -19.77 28.40
C SER A 570 -16.36 -19.61 29.68
N ASN A 571 -15.78 -20.70 30.17
CA ASN A 571 -14.89 -20.69 31.34
C ASN A 571 -13.41 -20.45 30.97
N SER A 572 -13.10 -20.34 29.68
CA SER A 572 -11.73 -20.09 29.21
C SER A 572 -11.26 -18.67 29.51
N VAL A 573 -9.95 -18.44 29.34
CA VAL A 573 -9.35 -17.10 29.49
C VAL A 573 -10.00 -16.11 28.51
N ILE A 574 -10.29 -16.54 27.29
CA ILE A 574 -10.94 -15.69 26.28
C ILE A 574 -12.33 -15.27 26.75
N GLY A 575 -13.16 -16.20 27.23
CA GLY A 575 -14.47 -15.88 27.77
C GLY A 575 -14.42 -14.91 28.96
N LYS A 576 -13.47 -15.12 29.89
CA LYS A 576 -13.27 -14.22 31.03
C LYS A 576 -12.87 -12.81 30.59
N LEU A 577 -11.87 -12.69 29.71
CA LEU A 577 -11.41 -11.41 29.17
C LEU A 577 -12.54 -10.69 28.43
N PHE A 578 -13.28 -11.40 27.58
CA PHE A 578 -14.43 -10.86 26.86
C PHE A 578 -15.47 -10.27 27.82
N ARG A 579 -15.82 -10.96 28.90
CA ARG A 579 -16.80 -10.47 29.87
C ARG A 579 -16.29 -9.28 30.68
N GLU A 580 -15.03 -9.26 31.11
CA GLU A 580 -14.45 -8.08 31.79
C GLU A 580 -14.45 -6.86 30.86
N LEU A 581 -14.07 -7.04 29.59
CA LEU A 581 -14.13 -5.95 28.60
C LEU A 581 -15.57 -5.53 28.28
N LYS A 582 -16.53 -6.46 28.30
CA LYS A 582 -17.95 -6.15 28.12
C LYS A 582 -18.51 -5.32 29.28
N LYS A 583 -18.02 -5.51 30.52
CA LYS A 583 -18.43 -4.70 31.70
C LYS A 583 -17.99 -3.25 31.61
N LEU A 584 -16.88 -2.96 30.92
CA LEU A 584 -16.44 -1.59 30.69
C LEU A 584 -17.48 -0.78 29.90
N GLY A 585 -18.43 -1.48 29.25
CA GLY A 585 -19.47 -0.89 28.40
C GLY A 585 -18.87 -0.25 27.14
N PRO A 586 -19.69 0.21 26.19
CA PRO A 586 -19.29 1.41 25.47
C PRO A 586 -19.13 2.50 26.54
N PRO A 587 -18.02 3.26 26.61
CA PRO A 587 -18.01 4.44 27.44
C PRO A 587 -19.22 5.25 27.01
N SER A 588 -19.92 5.82 27.97
CA SER A 588 -20.78 6.95 27.71
C SER A 588 -19.91 7.95 26.97
N ILE A 589 -20.02 8.02 25.63
CA ILE A 589 -19.57 9.19 24.87
C ILE A 589 -20.25 10.29 25.63
N LEU A 590 -19.42 11.11 26.27
CA LEU A 590 -19.85 11.99 27.31
C LEU A 590 -21.12 12.71 26.84
N SER A 591 -22.23 12.36 27.48
CA SER A 591 -23.33 13.26 27.75
C SER A 591 -22.87 14.37 28.70
N THR A 592 -21.62 14.86 28.58
CA THR A 592 -21.25 16.20 29.00
C THR A 592 -21.85 17.16 27.99
N SER A 593 -23.17 17.30 28.11
CA SER A 593 -23.75 18.57 28.55
C SER A 593 -22.72 19.68 28.73
N SER A 594 -22.90 20.71 27.89
CA SER A 594 -22.21 21.99 27.79
C SER A 594 -20.90 22.04 26.96
N PRO A 595 -20.87 22.86 25.87
CA PRO A 595 -19.63 23.19 25.18
C PRO A 595 -18.64 23.84 26.17
N PRO A 596 -17.32 23.63 26.01
CA PRO A 596 -16.33 24.26 26.87
C PRO A 596 -16.60 25.76 26.97
N LEU A 597 -16.65 26.27 28.20
CA LEU A 597 -16.94 27.67 28.48
C LEU A 597 -15.85 28.65 28.03
N SER A 598 -14.72 28.18 27.47
CA SER A 598 -13.65 29.01 26.94
C SER A 598 -13.02 28.36 25.70
N HIS A 599 -12.99 29.08 24.58
CA HIS A 599 -12.16 28.72 23.42
C HIS A 599 -10.67 28.92 23.77
N ASP A 600 -9.75 28.36 22.97
CA ASP A 600 -8.32 28.57 23.16
C ASP A 600 -7.91 29.92 22.57
N GLU A 601 -7.72 30.92 23.42
CA GLU A 601 -7.25 32.26 23.02
C GLU A 601 -5.89 32.20 22.31
N ASP A 602 -5.08 31.16 22.55
CA ASP A 602 -3.78 30.99 21.86
C ASP A 602 -3.93 30.65 20.37
N LEU A 603 -5.15 30.34 19.91
CA LEU A 603 -5.47 30.07 18.51
C LEU A 603 -6.18 31.23 17.82
N VAL A 604 -6.30 32.37 18.49
CA VAL A 604 -6.87 33.60 17.94
C VAL A 604 -5.75 34.45 17.37
N PHE A 605 -5.90 34.85 16.12
CA PHE A 605 -4.97 35.71 15.38
C PHE A 605 -5.68 36.97 14.91
N ASP A 606 -5.05 38.13 15.02
CA ASP A 606 -5.63 39.43 14.68
C ASP A 606 -6.10 39.49 13.22
N GLY A 607 -7.28 40.08 13.00
CA GLY A 607 -7.88 40.22 11.67
C GLY A 607 -8.79 39.06 11.26
N PHE A 608 -9.01 38.08 12.15
CA PHE A 608 -9.92 36.95 11.90
C PHE A 608 -11.37 37.39 11.65
N GLU A 609 -11.80 38.52 12.22
CA GLU A 609 -13.16 39.05 12.12
C GLU A 609 -13.56 39.30 10.66
N ASN A 610 -12.60 39.69 9.82
CA ASN A 610 -12.81 39.94 8.39
C ASN A 610 -13.17 38.67 7.60
N HIS A 611 -12.95 37.48 8.17
CA HIS A 611 -13.13 36.19 7.50
C HIS A 611 -14.22 35.32 8.15
N ILE A 612 -14.93 35.80 9.18
CA ILE A 612 -15.93 35.02 9.91
C ILE A 612 -17.10 34.57 9.02
N GLU A 613 -17.65 35.46 8.19
CA GLU A 613 -18.78 35.11 7.32
C GLU A 613 -18.42 33.99 6.34
N LEU A 614 -17.29 34.15 5.65
CA LEU A 614 -16.80 33.17 4.69
C LEU A 614 -16.43 31.84 5.37
N ALA A 615 -15.79 31.88 6.54
CA ALA A 615 -15.48 30.70 7.34
C ALA A 615 -16.74 29.94 7.79
N SER A 616 -17.82 30.65 8.11
CA SER A 616 -19.10 30.05 8.47
C SER A 616 -19.73 29.28 7.31
N ASP A 617 -19.65 29.81 6.09
CA ASP A 617 -20.17 29.12 4.91
C ASP A 617 -19.33 27.91 4.51
N TYR A 618 -18.00 28.00 4.61
CA TYR A 618 -17.12 26.84 4.44
C TYR A 618 -17.37 25.76 5.50
N LYS A 619 -17.60 26.15 6.76
CA LYS A 619 -17.99 25.21 7.82
C LYS A 619 -19.28 24.46 7.49
N LYS A 620 -20.32 25.17 7.00
CA LYS A 620 -21.58 24.54 6.58
C LYS A 620 -21.36 23.54 5.45
N SER A 621 -20.60 23.92 4.42
CA SER A 621 -20.26 23.06 3.28
C SER A 621 -19.52 21.80 3.74
N TYR A 622 -18.46 21.96 4.53
CA TYR A 622 -17.69 20.84 5.08
C TYR A 622 -18.55 19.91 5.93
N ASN A 623 -19.34 20.46 6.86
CA ASN A 623 -20.19 19.67 7.75
C ASN A 623 -21.25 18.88 6.96
N SER A 624 -21.84 19.47 5.92
CA SER A 624 -22.79 18.76 5.07
C SER A 624 -22.15 17.60 4.32
N LYS A 625 -20.93 17.78 3.80
CA LYS A 625 -20.18 16.72 3.10
C LYS A 625 -19.71 15.63 4.05
N LEU A 626 -19.24 15.99 5.24
CA LEU A 626 -18.81 15.02 6.24
C LEU A 626 -19.98 14.13 6.68
N ARG A 627 -21.17 14.72 6.90
CA ARG A 627 -22.40 13.95 7.18
C ARG A 627 -22.78 13.02 6.04
N GLN A 628 -22.72 13.49 4.80
CA GLN A 628 -22.99 12.65 3.63
C GLN A 628 -22.04 11.45 3.57
N LEU A 629 -20.74 11.65 3.87
CA LEU A 629 -19.78 10.55 3.94
C LEU A 629 -20.12 9.59 5.08
N MET A 630 -20.44 10.11 6.27
CA MET A 630 -20.87 9.30 7.41
C MET A 630 -22.10 8.45 7.07
N ASP A 631 -23.12 9.03 6.45
CA ASP A 631 -24.34 8.32 6.02
C ASP A 631 -24.03 7.26 4.94
N THR A 632 -23.17 7.59 3.98
CA THR A 632 -22.77 6.67 2.89
C THR A 632 -22.07 5.42 3.42
N PHE A 633 -21.24 5.58 4.46
CA PHE A 633 -20.48 4.48 5.05
C PHE A 633 -21.13 3.87 6.31
N GLY A 634 -22.32 4.35 6.72
CA GLY A 634 -23.01 3.91 7.93
C GLY A 634 -22.24 4.19 9.22
N ILE A 635 -21.50 5.31 9.28
CA ILE A 635 -20.70 5.73 10.43
C ILE A 635 -21.53 6.68 11.30
N GLU A 636 -21.69 6.35 12.58
CA GLU A 636 -22.55 7.12 13.49
C GLU A 636 -21.83 8.32 14.13
N THR A 637 -20.50 8.31 14.20
CA THR A 637 -19.73 9.33 14.95
C THR A 637 -18.65 10.01 14.11
N GLU A 638 -18.46 11.32 14.33
CA GLU A 638 -17.36 12.07 13.72
C GLU A 638 -15.99 11.49 14.09
N ALA A 639 -15.84 11.05 15.35
CA ALA A 639 -14.61 10.47 15.87
C ALA A 639 -14.14 9.29 15.03
N GLU A 640 -15.07 8.43 14.65
CA GLU A 640 -14.79 7.25 13.84
C GLU A 640 -14.29 7.61 12.45
N ILE A 641 -15.04 8.45 11.71
CA ILE A 641 -14.67 8.79 10.33
C ILE A 641 -13.34 9.56 10.29
N VAL A 642 -13.07 10.44 11.26
CA VAL A 642 -11.82 11.20 11.35
C VAL A 642 -10.65 10.27 11.66
N CYS A 643 -10.76 9.40 12.67
CA CYS A 643 -9.66 8.52 13.06
C CYS A 643 -9.35 7.46 11.99
N ARG A 644 -10.38 6.92 11.32
CA ARG A 644 -10.20 6.02 10.17
C ARG A 644 -9.65 6.78 8.96
N GLY A 645 -10.12 8.00 8.73
CA GLY A 645 -9.66 8.93 7.70
C GLY A 645 -8.18 9.30 7.78
N MET A 646 -7.66 9.38 9.01
CA MET A 646 -6.27 9.71 9.31
C MET A 646 -5.34 8.47 9.38
N GLY A 647 -5.83 7.27 9.07
CA GLY A 647 -5.03 6.05 9.15
C GLY A 647 -4.67 5.62 10.58
N MET A 648 -5.33 6.17 11.60
CA MET A 648 -5.09 5.85 13.01
C MET A 648 -5.71 4.51 13.45
N SER A 649 -6.40 3.83 12.53
CA SER A 649 -7.02 2.52 12.70
C SER A 649 -6.62 1.64 11.52
N GLU A 650 -6.30 0.36 11.76
CA GLU A 650 -5.97 -0.57 10.66
C GLU A 650 -7.14 -0.67 9.67
N PRO A 651 -6.91 -0.58 8.35
CA PRO A 651 -7.94 -0.89 7.38
C PRO A 651 -8.22 -2.39 7.41
N PHE A 652 -9.34 -2.78 8.02
CA PHE A 652 -9.73 -4.19 8.14
C PHE A 652 -10.07 -4.83 6.78
N ASN A 653 -10.36 -4.03 5.76
CA ASN A 653 -10.81 -4.44 4.42
C ASN A 653 -10.70 -3.28 3.40
N GLU A 654 -11.01 -3.53 2.13
CA GLU A 654 -11.05 -2.51 1.06
C GLU A 654 -11.95 -1.31 1.42
N SER A 655 -13.06 -1.55 2.12
CA SER A 655 -13.97 -0.50 2.60
C SER A 655 -13.29 0.47 3.58
N GLY A 656 -12.36 -0.02 4.42
CA GLY A 656 -11.56 0.84 5.30
C GLY A 656 -10.69 1.84 4.52
N LYS A 657 -10.09 1.39 3.43
CA LYS A 657 -9.28 2.24 2.54
C LYS A 657 -10.12 3.22 1.73
N MET A 658 -11.35 2.85 1.37
CA MET A 658 -12.30 3.77 0.74
C MET A 658 -12.70 4.92 1.67
N ILE A 659 -12.95 4.64 2.96
CA ILE A 659 -13.25 5.66 3.97
C ILE A 659 -12.06 6.59 4.15
N GLU A 660 -10.85 6.03 4.22
CA GLU A 660 -9.61 6.80 4.30
C GLU A 660 -9.48 7.79 3.12
N ASN A 661 -9.59 7.27 1.90
CA ASN A 661 -9.49 8.08 0.68
C ASN A 661 -10.60 9.15 0.60
N ALA A 662 -11.84 8.81 0.98
CA ALA A 662 -12.97 9.73 0.93
C ALA A 662 -12.81 10.89 1.93
N PHE A 663 -12.38 10.60 3.16
CA PHE A 663 -12.09 11.63 4.16
C PHE A 663 -10.89 12.50 3.75
N GLN A 664 -9.83 11.89 3.21
CA GLN A 664 -8.66 12.61 2.68
C GLN A 664 -9.05 13.52 1.49
N SER A 665 -9.97 13.09 0.65
CA SER A 665 -10.50 13.90 -0.44
C SER A 665 -11.26 15.13 0.09
N LEU A 666 -12.12 14.94 1.10
CA LEU A 666 -12.84 16.04 1.73
C LEU A 666 -11.90 17.05 2.41
N THR A 667 -10.86 16.58 3.10
CA THR A 667 -9.85 17.46 3.72
C THR A 667 -9.03 18.22 2.67
N LYS A 668 -8.67 17.58 1.55
CA LYS A 668 -8.04 18.26 0.41
C LYS A 668 -8.95 19.30 -0.24
N GLU A 669 -10.23 18.99 -0.36
CA GLU A 669 -11.21 19.95 -0.87
C GLU A 669 -11.35 21.16 0.06
N ALA A 670 -11.48 20.92 1.37
CA ALA A 670 -11.49 21.99 2.36
C ALA A 670 -10.23 22.85 2.27
N LEU A 671 -9.05 22.23 2.16
CA LEU A 671 -7.78 22.93 1.94
C LEU A 671 -7.80 23.78 0.66
N SER A 672 -8.49 23.37 -0.41
CA SER A 672 -8.58 24.16 -1.65
C SER A 672 -9.43 25.44 -1.50
N TRP A 673 -10.31 25.51 -0.51
CA TRP A 673 -11.05 26.73 -0.17
C TRP A 673 -10.18 27.75 0.56
N PHE A 674 -9.03 27.30 1.05
CA PHE A 674 -8.06 28.10 1.77
C PHE A 674 -7.06 28.71 0.78
N ASN A 675 -7.38 29.90 0.28
CA ASN A 675 -6.47 30.70 -0.54
C ASN A 675 -6.10 31.97 0.24
N GLY A 676 -4.80 32.25 0.42
CA GLY A 676 -4.31 33.48 1.02
C GLY A 676 -3.28 34.17 0.12
N ASP A 677 -3.32 35.49 0.07
CA ASP A 677 -2.36 36.29 -0.70
C ASP A 677 -1.07 36.55 0.10
N GLU A 678 -1.19 36.59 1.44
CA GLU A 678 -0.10 36.81 2.39
C GLU A 678 -0.22 35.88 3.60
N GLU A 679 0.91 35.58 4.25
CA GLU A 679 0.97 34.65 5.39
C GLU A 679 0.11 35.10 6.59
N ALA A 680 0.04 36.40 6.86
CA ALA A 680 -0.79 36.94 7.94
C ALA A 680 -2.30 36.73 7.67
N ASP A 681 -2.72 36.86 6.41
CA ASP A 681 -4.09 36.60 5.95
C ASP A 681 -4.45 35.11 6.05
N GLU A 682 -3.50 34.21 5.76
CA GLU A 682 -3.68 32.77 6.03
C GLU A 682 -3.89 32.48 7.52
N LEU A 683 -3.09 33.07 8.41
CA LEU A 683 -3.23 32.86 9.86
C LEU A 683 -4.56 33.44 10.39
N ALA A 684 -4.98 34.61 9.91
CA ALA A 684 -6.28 35.19 10.24
C ALA A 684 -7.45 34.31 9.78
N LYS A 685 -7.38 33.73 8.57
CA LYS A 685 -8.36 32.77 8.05
C LYS A 685 -8.42 31.48 8.87
N ALA A 686 -7.27 30.91 9.24
CA ALA A 686 -7.21 29.71 10.06
C ALA A 686 -7.79 29.96 11.47
N SER A 687 -7.49 31.11 12.07
CA SER A 687 -8.12 31.59 13.30
C SER A 687 -9.64 31.70 13.15
N ALA A 688 -10.13 32.30 12.07
CA ALA A 688 -11.57 32.41 11.80
C ALA A 688 -12.26 31.04 11.72
N TRP A 689 -11.65 30.05 11.04
CA TRP A 689 -12.16 28.68 10.97
C TRP A 689 -12.24 28.02 12.36
N TYR A 690 -11.25 28.27 13.21
CA TYR A 690 -11.25 27.80 14.59
C TYR A 690 -12.37 28.46 15.41
N ILE A 691 -12.53 29.78 15.31
CA ILE A 691 -13.52 30.59 16.03
C ILE A 691 -14.95 30.17 15.67
N VAL A 692 -15.31 30.08 14.38
CA VAL A 692 -16.66 29.66 13.97
C VAL A 692 -17.02 28.24 14.41
N THR A 693 -16.03 27.43 14.79
CA THR A 693 -16.21 26.06 15.27
C THR A 693 -16.25 25.97 16.80
N ASN A 694 -15.47 26.78 17.51
CA ASN A 694 -15.20 26.61 18.95
C ASN A 694 -15.67 27.78 19.83
N HIS A 695 -16.01 28.94 19.26
CA HIS A 695 -16.39 30.14 20.01
C HIS A 695 -17.92 30.27 20.14
N LYS A 696 -18.42 30.47 21.36
CA LYS A 696 -19.86 30.50 21.66
C LYS A 696 -20.64 31.55 20.89
N ASP A 697 -20.08 32.74 20.75
CA ASP A 697 -20.77 33.87 20.09
C ASP A 697 -20.89 33.71 18.57
N TYR A 698 -20.10 32.82 17.96
CA TYR A 698 -20.08 32.57 16.52
C TYR A 698 -20.64 31.19 16.13
N VAL A 699 -20.87 30.32 17.10
CA VAL A 699 -21.60 29.07 16.90
C VAL A 699 -23.09 29.42 16.89
N SER A 700 -23.73 29.35 15.72
CA SER A 700 -25.16 29.63 15.55
C SER A 700 -26.01 28.92 16.62
N THR A 701 -26.89 29.67 17.28
CA THR A 701 -27.89 29.17 18.23
C THR A 701 -28.92 28.22 17.61
N ASP A 702 -29.03 28.19 16.27
CA ASP A 702 -29.88 27.21 15.55
C ASP A 702 -29.29 25.79 15.60
N CYS A 703 -28.06 25.63 16.13
CA CYS A 703 -27.34 24.36 16.25
C CYS A 703 -27.35 23.81 17.69
N LEU A 704 -28.38 24.10 18.49
CA LEU A 704 -28.67 23.41 19.75
C LEU A 704 -29.19 21.97 19.55
N ASP A 705 -28.94 21.38 18.38
CA ASP A 705 -29.03 19.95 18.19
C ASP A 705 -27.73 19.29 18.65
N SER A 706 -27.86 18.05 19.10
CA SER A 706 -26.86 17.11 19.62
C SER A 706 -25.69 16.76 18.68
N ASN A 707 -25.35 17.63 17.73
CA ASN A 707 -24.77 17.31 16.43
C ASN A 707 -23.63 18.27 15.99
N GLN A 708 -22.99 19.00 16.92
CA GLN A 708 -21.82 19.84 16.59
C GLN A 708 -20.63 18.97 16.12
N LEU A 709 -20.07 19.31 14.96
CA LEU A 709 -18.86 18.70 14.39
C LEU A 709 -17.64 19.59 14.66
N TRP A 710 -16.50 18.96 14.95
CA TRP A 710 -15.29 19.61 15.46
C TRP A 710 -14.09 19.57 14.50
N SER A 711 -14.13 18.74 13.44
CA SER A 711 -12.98 18.45 12.57
C SER A 711 -12.64 19.54 11.57
N PHE A 712 -13.59 20.39 11.18
CA PHE A 712 -13.41 21.43 10.15
C PHE A 712 -12.11 22.27 10.28
N PRO A 713 -11.82 22.95 11.41
CA PRO A 713 -10.64 23.80 11.51
C PRO A 713 -9.33 23.02 11.45
N TRP A 714 -9.36 21.70 11.72
CA TRP A 714 -8.17 20.86 11.71
C TRP A 714 -7.77 20.41 10.31
N CYS A 715 -8.52 20.77 9.27
CA CYS A 715 -8.06 20.66 7.89
C CYS A 715 -6.80 21.53 7.66
N VAL A 716 -6.67 22.66 8.38
CA VAL A 716 -5.54 23.60 8.32
C VAL A 716 -4.70 23.56 9.61
N TYR A 717 -4.50 22.36 10.16
CA TYR A 717 -3.83 22.15 11.44
C TYR A 717 -2.43 22.78 11.51
N ASP A 718 -1.71 22.80 10.39
CA ASP A 718 -0.37 23.37 10.26
C ASP A 718 -0.36 24.88 10.54
N ARG A 719 -1.35 25.62 10.04
CA ARG A 719 -1.53 27.05 10.33
C ARG A 719 -1.94 27.29 11.77
N LEU A 720 -2.85 26.49 12.32
CA LEU A 720 -3.25 26.58 13.74
C LEU A 720 -2.07 26.32 14.69
N VAL A 721 -1.20 25.36 14.36
CA VAL A 721 0.02 25.06 15.12
C VAL A 721 0.99 26.25 15.05
N LYS A 722 1.09 26.91 13.90
CA LYS A 722 1.90 28.11 13.74
C LYS A 722 1.40 29.27 14.61
N ILE A 723 0.09 29.59 14.57
CA ILE A 723 -0.53 30.60 15.46
C ILE A 723 -0.17 30.31 16.91
N LYS A 724 -0.41 29.07 17.36
CA LYS A 724 -0.13 28.67 18.74
C LYS A 724 1.34 28.81 19.12
N THR A 725 2.24 28.58 18.17
CA THR A 725 3.69 28.68 18.40
C THR A 725 4.14 30.14 18.51
N GLU A 726 3.58 31.03 17.69
CA GLU A 726 3.84 32.47 17.71
C GLU A 726 3.28 33.12 18.98
N THR A 727 2.04 32.81 19.36
CA THR A 727 1.44 33.31 20.60
C THR A 727 2.22 32.86 21.84
N ALA A 728 2.68 31.60 21.86
CA ALA A 728 3.52 31.11 22.95
C ALA A 728 4.91 31.77 23.00
N ARG A 729 5.44 32.23 21.86
CA ARG A 729 6.69 32.99 21.79
C ARG A 729 6.49 34.42 22.31
N ASN A 730 5.44 35.10 21.87
CA ASN A 730 5.14 36.47 22.30
C ASN A 730 4.88 36.54 23.81
N LYS A 731 4.13 35.58 24.37
CA LYS A 731 3.91 35.48 25.83
C LYS A 731 5.21 35.28 26.62
N LYS A 732 6.19 34.54 26.07
CA LYS A 732 7.51 34.39 26.72
C LYS A 732 8.33 35.67 26.66
N GLU A 733 8.27 36.41 25.55
CA GLU A 733 8.97 37.67 25.37
C GLU A 733 8.38 38.80 26.24
N GLU A 734 7.06 38.82 26.49
CA GLU A 734 6.41 39.75 27.43
C GLU A 734 6.77 39.45 28.90
N VAL A 735 6.76 38.18 29.31
CA VAL A 735 7.16 37.77 30.67
C VAL A 735 8.64 38.11 30.96
N CYS A 736 9.51 38.03 29.95
CA CYS A 736 10.91 38.47 30.07
C CYS A 736 11.08 40.01 30.11
N LYS A 737 10.10 40.78 29.63
CA LYS A 737 10.11 42.26 29.71
C LYS A 737 9.54 42.78 31.03
N GLU A 738 8.61 42.06 31.65
CA GLU A 738 8.05 42.41 32.98
C GLU A 738 8.95 42.00 34.16
N THR A 739 9.95 41.15 33.93
CA THR A 739 10.92 40.70 34.95
C THR A 739 12.24 41.49 34.95
N HIS A 740 12.31 42.59 34.19
CA HIS A 740 13.46 43.49 34.12
C HIS A 740 13.18 44.90 34.64
#